data_AF-A0A7K4Z848-F1
#
_entry.id   AF-A0A7K4Z848-F1
#
_cell.length_a   1.000
_cell.length_b   1.000
_cell.length_c   1.000
_cell.angle_alpha   90.00
_cell.angle_beta   90.00
_cell.angle_gamma   90.00
#
_symmetry.space_group_name_H-M   'P 1'
#
loop_
_entity.id
_entity.type
_entity.pdbx_description
1 polymer ?
#
loop_
_entity_poly.entity_id
_entity_poly.type
_entity_poly.pdbx_seq_one_letter_code
_entity_poly.pdbx_strand_id
1 'polypeptide(L)'
;MAAVAGQEEPEPGGSFRRCLARLNALRSQPGAERPDDGRRRTELHLLFDQLISESCGPAPAAGPNPQDVCALLVQGCQLVQLDQEHLVSKVCQLIHHLLNRFQVMVDEQTLNFLLSYCISALKQCSSWTHVEVLQALAALVYNNGPKCQKYLPDLLGETGLLVQFSDCAQLDVELRRAAVRGMANLCLGMPGQPYLDESYRNVCFQTFLSVLQSSKTSDIDDITFCMLLQNALKGLQSLLNGGKMKLMQTDQIGSLLAVLKKCMFHGLPGLSIEMPTALYPAPLPQYDKRSPIKQEQSQPATSKQPGNRRKKSKGKQKKGEFEEEGREDVGGAGSESVLGADMLKLHVGDVPNSPCSDPWPRAYVPAAKDHLSSHCAGWKRISSSESEYSDAEGGIQSKVRSYQANVRQGALACFLSAIKSIEKRVLYGYWSAFVPDAPGIGSPQSVSLMTIALKDPSPKTRACALQVLSAILEGSKQFLSVAEDANDHKRAFTPFSVTIASSIRELHRCLLLALVAESSSQTLTQIIKCLANLVSNAPYNRLKPGLLTRVWNQIKPYICHKDVNVRVSSLTLLGAIVSVQAPLPEVQLLLQQPNSSGLSNSGSATPHRFNSSEQWRKALPSEGEPLDNPTGRMSPEPCWLLRLCVSIIILPREDSCSDSDANFPSFSSVYEPCPLRLESLQVLALLVKGYFSMAQSYFLELGEVACRCMEEMDPSIQLHGAKLLEELGTGVLQQYKPDSAITLDQRVPVSVVVTFWTMMLNGPLPGTLQNSPHATLQTSACDALSSVLPEAFSSLQDDQQILCVTLLLGLNHSENPLVKAAAVRALGVYILFSCLRQDVMFVADTANAILNSLHDKSPNVRAKAAWSLGNLTDTLIINMETMGQSFQEEFSDLLLLKMLRSATEASKDRDKVKSNAVRALGNVLHFLQPCHIANPRFREAIEESLQALISTVQSEATMKVRWNACYALGNVFKNPALPLGEAPWTTQAYSALSSVVMSCKNFKVRIKSAMALSIPRKRECYGSNEQFGQIWSALVEALQKSEDTEDFLEFKYSASLRTQICQALLHLLGLAKSTDLPVIWETIRDHGDALRSYVLQYLKSGAEENEAGTHTDTYEREKVLRGAIEHLGGIEKQLGGKARERASVYLEEVLANHASATELTEA
;
A
#
# COMPACT_ATOMS: atom_id res chain seq x y z
N MET A 1 -72.47 -12.13 -32.85
CA MET A 1 -73.41 -12.25 -31.72
C MET A 1 -72.77 -13.08 -30.63
N ALA A 2 -73.04 -12.71 -29.37
CA ALA A 2 -72.61 -13.29 -28.10
C ALA A 2 -71.22 -12.88 -27.59
N ALA A 3 -71.30 -12.01 -26.57
CA ALA A 3 -70.24 -11.54 -25.70
C ALA A 3 -69.87 -12.59 -24.63
N VAL A 4 -68.60 -12.61 -24.22
CA VAL A 4 -68.19 -13.14 -22.92
C VAL A 4 -67.36 -12.05 -22.24
N ALA A 5 -67.87 -11.60 -21.10
CA ALA A 5 -67.26 -10.60 -20.24
C ALA A 5 -65.97 -11.14 -19.63
N GLY A 6 -64.85 -10.47 -19.90
CA GLY A 6 -63.64 -10.59 -19.09
C GLY A 6 -63.78 -9.71 -17.86
N GLN A 7 -63.77 -10.32 -16.67
CA GLN A 7 -63.45 -9.59 -15.44
C GLN A 7 -61.98 -9.19 -15.51
N GLU A 8 -61.71 -7.90 -15.70
CA GLU A 8 -60.39 -7.32 -15.42
C GLU A 8 -60.16 -7.36 -13.91
N GLU A 9 -59.06 -8.00 -13.48
CA GLU A 9 -58.51 -7.77 -12.14
C GLU A 9 -58.10 -6.30 -12.00
N PRO A 10 -58.33 -5.66 -10.84
CA PRO A 10 -58.00 -4.24 -10.67
C PRO A 10 -56.48 -4.06 -10.61
N GLU A 11 -55.95 -3.16 -11.43
CA GLU A 11 -54.55 -2.73 -11.33
C GLU A 11 -54.23 -2.19 -9.91
N PRO A 12 -53.07 -2.54 -9.32
CA PRO A 12 -52.69 -2.12 -7.97
C PRO A 12 -52.56 -0.60 -7.80
N GLY A 13 -52.32 0.16 -8.87
CA GLY A 13 -52.33 1.64 -8.86
C GLY A 13 -53.74 2.25 -8.68
N GLY A 14 -54.80 1.49 -8.94
CA GLY A 14 -56.19 1.93 -8.84
C GLY A 14 -56.71 2.10 -7.42
N SER A 15 -56.25 1.27 -6.45
CA SER A 15 -56.70 1.39 -5.05
C SER A 15 -56.16 2.64 -4.37
N PHE A 16 -54.89 2.97 -4.62
CA PHE A 16 -54.23 4.13 -4.00
C PHE A 16 -54.86 5.46 -4.45
N ARG A 17 -55.15 5.61 -5.75
CA ARG A 17 -55.84 6.79 -6.31
C ARG A 17 -57.29 6.89 -5.83
N ARG A 18 -57.97 5.76 -5.63
CA ARG A 18 -59.33 5.72 -5.05
C ARG A 18 -59.32 6.16 -3.59
N CYS A 19 -58.34 5.73 -2.80
CA CYS A 19 -58.16 6.18 -1.42
C CYS A 19 -57.82 7.68 -1.36
N LEU A 20 -56.93 8.17 -2.23
CA LEU A 20 -56.63 9.60 -2.35
C LEU A 20 -57.87 10.43 -2.74
N ALA A 21 -58.70 9.95 -3.67
CA ALA A 21 -59.95 10.60 -4.05
C ALA A 21 -60.98 10.65 -2.92
N ARG A 22 -61.12 9.56 -2.14
CA ARG A 22 -61.98 9.51 -0.94
C ARG A 22 -61.48 10.47 0.14
N LEU A 23 -60.17 10.55 0.32
CA LEU A 23 -59.56 11.46 1.29
C LEU A 23 -59.74 12.93 0.88
N ASN A 24 -59.66 13.23 -0.42
CA ASN A 24 -59.98 14.56 -0.98
C ASN A 24 -61.46 14.93 -0.82
N ALA A 25 -62.38 13.97 -0.89
CA ALA A 25 -63.82 14.19 -0.71
C ALA A 25 -64.22 14.57 0.73
N LEU A 26 -63.34 14.30 1.71
CA LEU A 26 -63.54 14.68 3.11
C LEU A 26 -63.19 16.15 3.41
N ARG A 27 -62.68 16.89 2.42
CA ARG A 27 -62.37 18.33 2.54
C ARG A 27 -63.65 19.14 2.72
N SER A 28 -63.72 19.95 3.77
CA SER A 28 -64.84 20.88 3.97
C SER A 28 -64.78 21.98 2.91
N GLN A 29 -65.84 22.15 2.11
CA GLN A 29 -66.00 23.36 1.31
C GLN A 29 -66.20 24.57 2.25
N PRO A 30 -65.62 25.75 1.95
CA PRO A 30 -65.88 26.94 2.75
C PRO A 30 -67.35 27.35 2.54
N GLY A 31 -68.18 27.14 3.56
CA GLY A 31 -69.58 27.59 3.56
C GLY A 31 -70.67 26.50 3.70
N ALA A 32 -70.32 25.22 3.81
CA ALA A 32 -71.30 24.15 4.08
C ALA A 32 -71.39 23.83 5.58
N GLU A 33 -72.61 23.61 6.09
CA GLU A 33 -72.89 23.22 7.48
C GLU A 33 -71.99 22.06 7.92
N ARG A 34 -71.41 22.18 9.12
CA ARG A 34 -70.49 21.17 9.71
C ARG A 34 -71.16 19.79 9.67
N PRO A 35 -70.65 18.82 8.88
CA PRO A 35 -71.01 17.43 9.06
C PRO A 35 -70.53 16.99 10.44
N ASP A 36 -71.30 16.10 11.05
CA ASP A 36 -71.02 15.49 12.35
C ASP A 36 -69.54 15.07 12.48
N ASP A 37 -68.80 15.78 13.33
CA ASP A 37 -67.33 15.68 13.44
C ASP A 37 -66.90 14.24 13.81
N GLY A 38 -67.77 13.50 14.50
CA GLY A 38 -67.57 12.08 14.81
C GLY A 38 -67.61 11.15 13.59
N ARG A 39 -68.47 11.42 12.60
CA ARG A 39 -68.60 10.59 11.38
C ARG A 39 -67.36 10.74 10.49
N ARG A 40 -66.85 11.96 10.36
CA ARG A 40 -65.61 12.26 9.62
C ARG A 40 -64.39 11.60 10.24
N ARG A 41 -64.24 11.67 11.58
CA ARG A 41 -63.15 11.01 12.32
C ARG A 41 -63.18 9.48 12.13
N THR A 42 -64.36 8.89 12.18
CA THR A 42 -64.54 7.44 11.97
C THR A 42 -64.15 7.02 10.56
N GLU A 43 -64.52 7.81 9.55
CA GLU A 43 -64.14 7.54 8.16
C GLU A 43 -62.63 7.68 7.91
N LEU A 44 -61.97 8.67 8.54
CA LEU A 44 -60.50 8.80 8.51
C LEU A 44 -59.80 7.60 9.17
N HIS A 45 -60.28 7.14 10.32
CA HIS A 45 -59.74 5.94 10.97
C HIS A 45 -59.79 4.72 10.06
N LEU A 46 -60.95 4.47 9.43
CA LEU A 46 -61.13 3.34 8.51
C LEU A 46 -60.26 3.47 7.26
N LEU A 47 -60.11 4.68 6.70
CA LEU A 47 -59.25 4.92 5.54
C LEU A 47 -57.77 4.70 5.86
N PHE A 48 -57.28 5.16 7.01
CA PHE A 48 -55.90 4.93 7.42
C PHE A 48 -55.65 3.45 7.71
N ASP A 49 -56.56 2.76 8.40
CA ASP A 49 -56.46 1.31 8.60
C ASP A 49 -56.48 0.55 7.27
N GLN A 50 -57.33 0.96 6.32
CA GLN A 50 -57.37 0.40 4.97
C GLN A 50 -56.02 0.59 4.25
N LEU A 51 -55.44 1.79 4.27
CA LEU A 51 -54.13 2.05 3.63
C LEU A 51 -52.95 1.33 4.29
N ILE A 52 -52.98 1.19 5.62
CA ILE A 52 -51.97 0.43 6.37
C ILE A 52 -52.12 -1.07 6.10
N SER A 53 -53.35 -1.57 5.95
CA SER A 53 -53.69 -3.00 5.79
C SER A 53 -53.61 -3.52 4.35
N GLU A 54 -54.15 -2.80 3.36
CA GLU A 54 -54.17 -3.16 1.91
C GLU A 54 -52.78 -3.37 1.32
N SER A 55 -51.76 -2.87 2.00
CA SER A 55 -50.37 -3.03 1.60
C SER A 55 -49.78 -4.39 2.01
N CYS A 56 -50.43 -5.30 2.75
CA CYS A 56 -49.76 -6.51 3.30
C CYS A 56 -49.40 -7.65 2.30
N GLY A 57 -49.44 -7.44 0.97
CA GLY A 57 -48.97 -8.42 -0.04
C GLY A 57 -47.48 -8.30 -0.42
N PRO A 58 -46.83 -9.39 -0.89
CA PRO A 58 -45.40 -9.40 -1.28
C PRO A 58 -45.18 -8.59 -2.58
N ALA A 59 -44.13 -7.76 -2.62
CA ALA A 59 -43.79 -6.91 -3.78
C ALA A 59 -43.14 -7.70 -4.95
N PRO A 60 -43.05 -7.18 -6.21
CA PRO A 60 -43.42 -5.86 -6.71
C PRO A 60 -44.34 -5.89 -7.95
N ALA A 61 -45.56 -5.37 -7.84
CA ALA A 61 -46.22 -4.73 -8.98
C ALA A 61 -45.88 -3.23 -8.95
N ALA A 62 -45.86 -2.54 -10.09
CA ALA A 62 -45.48 -1.13 -10.23
C ALA A 62 -46.02 -0.28 -9.05
N GLY A 63 -45.11 0.25 -8.23
CA GLY A 63 -45.47 1.02 -7.04
C GLY A 63 -46.28 2.28 -7.40
N PRO A 64 -47.08 2.82 -6.48
CA PRO A 64 -47.82 4.06 -6.71
C PRO A 64 -46.85 5.20 -7.06
N ASN A 65 -47.30 6.15 -7.90
CA ASN A 65 -46.50 7.31 -8.27
C ASN A 65 -46.05 8.04 -6.98
N PRO A 66 -44.74 8.33 -6.80
CA PRO A 66 -44.18 9.16 -5.73
C PRO A 66 -45.01 10.41 -5.38
N GLN A 67 -45.54 11.09 -6.40
CA GLN A 67 -46.36 12.29 -6.25
C GLN A 67 -47.71 12.01 -5.61
N ASP A 68 -48.35 10.89 -5.98
CA ASP A 68 -49.63 10.45 -5.42
C ASP A 68 -49.45 10.12 -3.93
N VAL A 69 -48.33 9.47 -3.56
CA VAL A 69 -47.98 9.17 -2.16
C VAL A 69 -47.76 10.45 -1.35
N CYS A 70 -46.97 11.38 -1.87
CA CYS A 70 -46.73 12.68 -1.23
C CYS A 70 -48.02 13.47 -1.02
N ALA A 71 -48.88 13.54 -2.05
CA ALA A 71 -50.17 14.21 -1.97
C ALA A 71 -51.09 13.57 -0.91
N LEU A 72 -51.14 12.23 -0.85
CA LEU A 72 -51.94 11.51 0.16
C LEU A 72 -51.47 11.83 1.58
N LEU A 73 -50.16 11.81 1.83
CA LEU A 73 -49.61 12.11 3.16
C LEU A 73 -49.88 13.55 3.60
N VAL A 74 -49.74 14.51 2.69
CA VAL A 74 -50.04 15.93 2.97
C VAL A 74 -51.52 16.10 3.28
N GLN A 75 -52.41 15.53 2.46
CA GLN A 75 -53.85 15.62 2.68
C GLN A 75 -54.26 14.94 4.00
N GLY A 76 -53.67 13.78 4.32
CA GLY A 76 -53.90 13.10 5.59
C GLY A 76 -53.56 13.98 6.79
N CYS A 77 -52.40 14.66 6.76
CA CYS A 77 -51.98 15.56 7.83
C CYS A 77 -52.81 16.87 7.87
N GLN A 78 -53.37 17.33 6.74
CA GLN A 78 -54.25 18.51 6.71
C GLN A 78 -55.62 18.26 7.35
N LEU A 79 -56.12 17.01 7.28
CA LEU A 79 -57.42 16.63 7.82
C LEU A 79 -57.37 16.25 9.30
N VAL A 80 -56.20 15.85 9.82
CA VAL A 80 -56.01 15.44 11.22
C VAL A 80 -55.51 16.61 12.06
N GLN A 81 -56.37 17.12 12.94
CA GLN A 81 -56.02 18.15 13.91
C GLN A 81 -55.20 17.57 15.07
N LEU A 82 -54.31 18.36 15.67
CA LEU A 82 -53.36 17.90 16.69
C LEU A 82 -54.03 17.57 18.05
N ASP A 83 -55.25 18.04 18.29
CA ASP A 83 -56.08 17.66 19.44
C ASP A 83 -56.66 16.23 19.30
N GLN A 84 -56.64 15.65 18.09
CA GLN A 84 -57.13 14.31 17.79
C GLN A 84 -55.99 13.27 17.87
N GLU A 85 -55.42 13.08 19.05
CA GLU A 85 -54.19 12.29 19.27
C GLU A 85 -54.23 10.85 18.70
N HIS A 86 -55.38 10.16 18.74
CA HIS A 86 -55.53 8.84 18.10
C HIS A 86 -55.39 8.87 16.58
N LEU A 87 -55.89 9.92 15.93
CA LEU A 87 -55.72 10.11 14.49
C LEU A 87 -54.31 10.57 14.14
N VAL A 88 -53.68 11.37 15.01
CA VAL A 88 -52.26 11.77 14.88
C VAL A 88 -51.36 10.54 14.90
N SER A 89 -51.56 9.64 15.87
CA SER A 89 -50.82 8.37 15.95
C SER A 89 -50.99 7.53 14.69
N LYS A 90 -52.23 7.37 14.19
CA LYS A 90 -52.50 6.61 12.95
C LYS A 90 -51.91 7.26 11.68
N VAL A 91 -52.01 8.57 11.50
CA VAL A 91 -51.45 9.23 10.30
C VAL A 91 -49.92 9.16 10.31
N CYS A 92 -49.29 9.21 11.48
CA CYS A 92 -47.85 8.99 11.63
C CYS A 92 -47.44 7.52 11.32
N GLN A 93 -48.22 6.54 11.75
CA GLN A 93 -48.03 5.14 11.35
C GLN A 93 -48.13 4.96 9.83
N LEU A 94 -49.09 5.64 9.20
CA LEU A 94 -49.25 5.64 7.74
C LEU A 94 -48.03 6.24 7.03
N ILE A 95 -47.53 7.41 7.47
CA ILE A 95 -46.29 8.03 6.97
C ILE A 95 -45.13 7.03 7.08
N HIS A 96 -44.93 6.46 8.27
CA HIS A 96 -43.86 5.49 8.51
C HIS A 96 -43.94 4.28 7.57
N HIS A 97 -45.15 3.72 7.39
CA HIS A 97 -45.37 2.55 6.57
C HIS A 97 -45.13 2.82 5.08
N LEU A 98 -45.76 3.86 4.53
CA LEU A 98 -45.70 4.16 3.09
C LEU A 98 -44.28 4.55 2.64
N LEU A 99 -43.58 5.39 3.41
CA LEU A 99 -42.23 5.83 3.04
C LEU A 99 -41.20 4.70 3.12
N ASN A 100 -41.25 3.83 4.14
CA ASN A 100 -40.32 2.70 4.22
C ASN A 100 -40.61 1.61 3.17
N ARG A 101 -41.88 1.41 2.80
CA ARG A 101 -42.29 0.42 1.80
C ARG A 101 -41.89 0.84 0.39
N PHE A 102 -42.21 2.08 0.01
CA PHE A 102 -42.06 2.55 -1.37
C PHE A 102 -40.77 3.33 -1.62
N GLN A 103 -39.97 3.64 -0.58
CA GLN A 103 -38.71 4.39 -0.65
C GLN A 103 -38.82 5.66 -1.50
N VAL A 104 -39.93 6.39 -1.33
CA VAL A 104 -40.27 7.57 -2.13
C VAL A 104 -39.35 8.74 -1.80
N MET A 105 -38.75 9.34 -2.84
CA MET A 105 -38.03 10.62 -2.72
C MET A 105 -39.05 11.76 -2.61
N VAL A 106 -39.20 12.30 -1.40
CA VAL A 106 -40.13 13.41 -1.13
C VAL A 106 -39.58 14.72 -1.69
N ASP A 107 -40.43 15.50 -2.34
CA ASP A 107 -40.09 16.85 -2.79
C ASP A 107 -39.94 17.81 -1.61
N GLU A 108 -39.22 18.91 -1.81
CA GLU A 108 -38.86 19.83 -0.71
C GLU A 108 -40.08 20.50 -0.07
N GLN A 109 -41.13 20.81 -0.84
CA GLN A 109 -42.33 21.46 -0.33
C GLN A 109 -43.12 20.50 0.56
N THR A 110 -43.34 19.27 0.10
CA THR A 110 -44.00 18.22 0.87
C THR A 110 -43.22 17.85 2.12
N LEU A 111 -41.89 17.69 2.01
CA LEU A 111 -41.02 17.41 3.15
C LEU A 111 -41.13 18.51 4.21
N ASN A 112 -41.11 19.78 3.78
CA ASN A 112 -41.22 20.91 4.69
C ASN A 112 -42.56 20.93 5.45
N PHE A 113 -43.67 20.59 4.78
CA PHE A 113 -44.98 20.52 5.40
C PHE A 113 -45.07 19.37 6.42
N LEU A 114 -44.67 18.16 6.01
CA LEU A 114 -44.76 16.96 6.86
C LEU A 114 -43.82 17.02 8.07
N LEU A 115 -42.60 17.57 7.92
CA LEU A 115 -41.70 17.79 9.04
C LEU A 115 -42.27 18.82 10.05
N SER A 116 -42.85 19.93 9.56
CA SER A 116 -43.51 20.93 10.40
C SER A 116 -44.67 20.32 11.20
N TYR A 117 -45.46 19.45 10.57
CA TYR A 117 -46.54 18.73 11.24
C TYR A 117 -46.01 17.80 12.34
N CYS A 118 -45.01 16.97 12.05
CA CYS A 118 -44.43 16.05 13.03
C CYS A 118 -43.78 16.80 14.22
N ILE A 119 -43.05 17.90 13.96
CA ILE A 119 -42.46 18.73 15.02
C ILE A 119 -43.55 19.36 15.90
N SER A 120 -44.65 19.83 15.29
CA SER A 120 -45.77 20.41 16.04
C SER A 120 -46.48 19.36 16.89
N ALA A 121 -46.68 18.16 16.35
CA ALA A 121 -47.26 17.03 17.09
C ALA A 121 -46.41 16.63 18.31
N LEU A 122 -45.07 16.58 18.17
CA LEU A 122 -44.17 16.30 19.31
C LEU A 122 -44.20 17.39 20.40
N LYS A 123 -44.52 18.64 20.04
CA LYS A 123 -44.60 19.76 20.98
C LYS A 123 -45.96 19.87 21.68
N GLN A 124 -47.05 19.38 21.07
CA GLN A 124 -48.43 19.63 21.53
C GLN A 124 -49.17 18.37 22.01
N CYS A 125 -48.91 17.20 21.41
CA CYS A 125 -49.58 15.94 21.79
C CYS A 125 -48.90 15.30 23.01
N SER A 126 -49.64 14.49 23.74
CA SER A 126 -49.16 13.77 24.92
C SER A 126 -48.15 12.65 24.59
N SER A 127 -47.41 12.19 25.61
CA SER A 127 -46.23 11.33 25.43
C SER A 127 -46.51 9.99 24.77
N TRP A 128 -47.71 9.43 24.90
CA TRP A 128 -48.05 8.12 24.34
C TRP A 128 -48.10 8.12 22.80
N THR A 129 -48.22 9.28 22.13
CA THR A 129 -48.17 9.38 20.67
C THR A 129 -46.76 9.58 20.12
N HIS A 130 -45.79 9.94 20.97
CA HIS A 130 -44.48 10.44 20.52
C HIS A 130 -43.66 9.39 19.77
N VAL A 131 -43.80 8.10 20.11
CA VAL A 131 -43.08 7.01 19.44
C VAL A 131 -43.48 6.90 17.96
N GLU A 132 -44.78 6.90 17.65
CA GLU A 132 -45.27 6.86 16.27
C GLU A 132 -44.87 8.11 15.49
N VAL A 133 -44.95 9.28 16.11
CA VAL A 133 -44.55 10.55 15.49
C VAL A 133 -43.05 10.56 15.18
N LEU A 134 -42.20 10.08 16.08
CA LEU A 134 -40.75 9.94 15.83
C LEU A 134 -40.44 8.89 14.75
N GLN A 135 -41.21 7.80 14.67
CA GLN A 135 -41.05 6.81 13.61
C GLN A 135 -41.40 7.38 12.23
N ALA A 136 -42.45 8.20 12.15
CA ALA A 136 -42.81 8.95 10.94
C ALA A 136 -41.71 9.94 10.55
N LEU A 137 -41.23 10.73 11.52
CA LEU A 137 -40.14 11.68 11.33
C LEU A 137 -38.86 10.99 10.84
N ALA A 138 -38.47 9.88 11.47
CA ALA A 138 -37.30 9.10 11.05
C ALA A 138 -37.43 8.58 9.61
N ALA A 139 -38.64 8.22 9.15
CA ALA A 139 -38.87 7.82 7.78
C ALA A 139 -38.79 9.00 6.79
N LEU A 140 -39.28 10.18 7.18
CA LEU A 140 -39.21 11.41 6.37
C LEU A 140 -37.77 11.86 6.12
N VAL A 141 -36.92 11.81 7.15
CA VAL A 141 -35.53 12.29 7.06
C VAL A 141 -34.57 11.31 6.39
N TYR A 142 -34.98 10.04 6.20
CA TYR A 142 -34.19 9.03 5.51
C TYR A 142 -33.87 9.47 4.07
N ASN A 143 -32.58 9.54 3.72
CA ASN A 143 -32.06 10.08 2.44
C ASN A 143 -32.41 11.56 2.15
N ASN A 144 -33.04 12.28 3.08
CA ASN A 144 -33.46 13.68 2.91
C ASN A 144 -32.72 14.66 3.84
N GLY A 145 -31.72 14.20 4.61
CA GLY A 145 -30.96 15.00 5.58
C GLY A 145 -30.52 16.39 5.08
N PRO A 146 -29.88 16.53 3.90
CA PRO A 146 -29.43 17.83 3.38
C PRO A 146 -30.56 18.83 3.13
N LYS A 147 -31.78 18.35 2.84
CA LYS A 147 -32.97 19.18 2.61
C LYS A 147 -33.64 19.63 3.91
N CYS A 148 -33.16 19.19 5.07
CA CYS A 148 -33.77 19.47 6.37
C CYS A 148 -33.20 20.72 7.06
N GLN A 149 -32.36 21.52 6.38
CA GLN A 149 -31.60 22.64 6.99
C GLN A 149 -32.47 23.59 7.83
N LYS A 150 -33.68 23.90 7.36
CA LYS A 150 -34.65 24.77 8.05
C LYS A 150 -35.03 24.27 9.45
N TYR A 151 -35.10 22.95 9.65
CA TYR A 151 -35.57 22.33 10.90
C TYR A 151 -34.44 21.74 11.75
N LEU A 152 -33.18 21.82 11.30
CA LEU A 152 -32.05 21.34 12.11
C LEU A 152 -31.97 22.00 13.50
N PRO A 153 -32.27 23.31 13.69
CA PRO A 153 -32.30 23.89 15.03
C PRO A 153 -33.37 23.27 15.95
N ASP A 154 -34.59 23.03 15.44
CA ASP A 154 -35.68 22.41 16.20
C ASP A 154 -35.44 20.92 16.51
N LEU A 155 -34.64 20.23 15.68
CA LEU A 155 -34.37 18.80 15.81
C LEU A 155 -33.07 18.51 16.57
N LEU A 156 -31.99 19.20 16.23
CA LEU A 156 -30.60 18.94 16.66
C LEU A 156 -29.94 20.13 17.39
N GLY A 157 -30.64 21.26 17.58
CA GLY A 157 -30.14 22.38 18.40
C GLY A 157 -30.07 22.04 19.89
N GLU A 158 -29.63 23.00 20.72
CA GLU A 158 -29.46 22.80 22.18
C GLU A 158 -30.74 22.33 22.88
N THR A 159 -31.91 22.85 22.45
CA THR A 159 -33.24 22.41 22.90
C THR A 159 -33.95 21.56 21.86
N GLY A 160 -33.19 20.90 20.97
CA GLY A 160 -33.74 20.13 19.86
C GLY A 160 -34.47 18.88 20.35
N LEU A 161 -35.61 18.57 19.73
CA LEU A 161 -36.48 17.46 20.14
C LEU A 161 -35.75 16.10 20.09
N LEU A 162 -34.93 15.85 19.05
CA LEU A 162 -34.20 14.58 18.94
C LEU A 162 -33.09 14.46 20.00
N VAL A 163 -32.48 15.57 20.40
CA VAL A 163 -31.47 15.60 21.47
C VAL A 163 -32.12 15.29 22.82
N GLN A 164 -33.25 15.93 23.13
CA GLN A 164 -33.99 15.70 24.38
C GLN A 164 -34.51 14.26 24.49
N PHE A 165 -35.13 13.74 23.43
CA PHE A 165 -35.66 12.37 23.45
C PHE A 165 -34.59 11.28 23.38
N SER A 166 -33.34 11.61 23.01
CA SER A 166 -32.23 10.65 22.97
C SER A 166 -31.40 10.58 24.26
N ASP A 167 -31.67 11.47 25.22
CA ASP A 167 -30.96 11.56 26.51
C ASP A 167 -30.98 10.22 27.28
N CYS A 168 -29.91 9.94 28.02
CA CYS A 168 -29.83 8.79 28.91
C CYS A 168 -30.83 8.84 30.07
N ALA A 169 -31.31 10.03 30.47
CA ALA A 169 -32.31 10.20 31.51
C ALA A 169 -33.74 9.79 31.08
N GLN A 170 -33.96 9.55 29.78
CA GLN A 170 -35.27 9.13 29.27
C GLN A 170 -35.58 7.69 29.68
N LEU A 171 -36.68 7.50 30.42
CA LEU A 171 -37.12 6.19 30.92
C LEU A 171 -37.76 5.33 29.81
N ASP A 172 -38.35 5.95 28.79
CA ASP A 172 -38.90 5.24 27.63
C ASP A 172 -37.81 4.94 26.58
N VAL A 173 -37.39 3.68 26.56
CA VAL A 173 -36.34 3.18 25.65
C VAL A 173 -36.82 3.12 24.20
N GLU A 174 -38.11 2.88 23.96
CA GLU A 174 -38.69 2.83 22.62
C GLU A 174 -38.74 4.24 22.01
N LEU A 175 -39.08 5.23 22.83
CA LEU A 175 -38.98 6.65 22.46
C LEU A 175 -37.53 7.05 22.15
N ARG A 176 -36.59 6.68 23.03
CA ARG A 176 -35.16 6.91 22.84
C ARG A 176 -34.63 6.26 21.56
N ARG A 177 -35.04 5.02 21.29
CA ARG A 177 -34.70 4.26 20.08
C ARG A 177 -35.22 4.94 18.82
N ALA A 178 -36.45 5.47 18.84
CA ALA A 178 -37.03 6.19 17.71
C ALA A 178 -36.31 7.52 17.44
N ALA A 179 -35.96 8.27 18.48
CA ALA A 179 -35.20 9.52 18.38
C ALA A 179 -33.80 9.28 17.77
N VAL A 180 -33.04 8.30 18.30
CA VAL A 180 -31.71 7.92 17.78
C VAL A 180 -31.79 7.45 16.33
N ARG A 181 -32.85 6.74 15.94
CA ARG A 181 -33.08 6.36 14.53
C ARG A 181 -33.28 7.56 13.63
N GLY A 182 -34.04 8.57 14.09
CA GLY A 182 -34.21 9.84 13.37
C GLY A 182 -32.88 10.57 13.16
N MET A 183 -32.06 10.66 14.21
CA MET A 183 -30.72 11.26 14.14
C MET A 183 -29.80 10.49 13.18
N ALA A 184 -29.80 9.14 13.24
CA ALA A 184 -29.00 8.31 12.36
C ALA A 184 -29.37 8.52 10.89
N ASN A 185 -30.68 8.60 10.60
CA ASN A 185 -31.18 8.83 9.25
C ASN A 185 -30.86 10.23 8.72
N LEU A 186 -30.84 11.26 9.58
CA LEU A 186 -30.36 12.60 9.22
C LEU A 186 -28.87 12.62 8.82
N CYS A 187 -28.06 11.74 9.41
CA CYS A 187 -26.63 11.64 9.14
C CYS A 187 -26.29 10.87 7.86
N LEU A 188 -27.27 10.24 7.20
CA LEU A 188 -27.05 9.50 5.95
C LEU A 188 -26.72 10.47 4.80
N GLY A 189 -25.52 10.32 4.24
CA GLY A 189 -25.09 11.10 3.07
C GLY A 189 -25.43 10.42 1.75
N MET A 190 -25.84 11.21 0.77
CA MET A 190 -26.04 10.79 -0.61
C MET A 190 -24.89 11.32 -1.50
N PRO A 191 -24.41 10.55 -2.48
CA PRO A 191 -23.37 11.02 -3.41
C PRO A 191 -23.78 12.33 -4.09
N GLY A 192 -22.92 13.35 -4.02
CA GLY A 192 -23.13 14.66 -4.67
C GLY A 192 -23.93 15.68 -3.87
N GLN A 193 -24.37 15.37 -2.64
CA GLN A 193 -25.08 16.31 -1.76
C GLN A 193 -24.19 16.79 -0.60
N PRO A 194 -24.38 18.02 -0.08
CA PRO A 194 -23.69 18.48 1.11
C PRO A 194 -24.14 17.67 2.33
N TYR A 195 -23.21 17.37 3.21
CA TYR A 195 -23.47 16.71 4.50
C TYR A 195 -23.86 17.75 5.55
N LEU A 196 -24.41 17.31 6.70
CA LEU A 196 -24.76 18.17 7.84
C LEU A 196 -23.60 19.10 8.26
N ASP A 197 -23.92 20.27 8.82
CA ASP A 197 -22.91 21.17 9.38
C ASP A 197 -22.13 20.51 10.54
N GLU A 198 -20.87 20.93 10.73
CA GLU A 198 -19.94 20.32 11.69
C GLU A 198 -20.46 20.35 13.13
N SER A 199 -21.15 21.42 13.53
CA SER A 199 -21.78 21.55 14.86
C SER A 199 -22.81 20.45 15.12
N TYR A 200 -23.75 20.25 14.19
CA TYR A 200 -24.79 19.23 14.30
C TYR A 200 -24.22 17.80 14.21
N ARG A 201 -23.16 17.58 13.42
CA ARG A 201 -22.47 16.29 13.41
C ARG A 201 -21.84 15.95 14.75
N ASN A 202 -21.24 16.93 15.42
CA ASN A 202 -20.66 16.73 16.74
C ASN A 202 -21.73 16.39 17.78
N VAL A 203 -22.90 17.05 17.74
CA VAL A 203 -24.05 16.70 18.59
C VAL A 203 -24.47 15.25 18.35
N CYS A 204 -24.74 14.86 17.09
CA CYS A 204 -25.09 13.48 16.76
C CYS A 204 -24.02 12.48 17.19
N PHE A 205 -22.74 12.81 16.99
CA PHE A 205 -21.61 11.98 17.40
C PHE A 205 -21.58 11.75 18.92
N GLN A 206 -21.72 12.81 19.74
CA GLN A 206 -21.78 12.68 21.20
C GLN A 206 -22.97 11.84 21.65
N THR A 207 -24.15 12.08 21.07
CA THR A 207 -25.35 11.32 21.40
C THR A 207 -25.17 9.83 21.08
N PHE A 208 -24.67 9.48 19.90
CA PHE A 208 -24.40 8.08 19.56
C PHE A 208 -23.36 7.45 20.48
N LEU A 209 -22.28 8.18 20.81
CA LEU A 209 -21.25 7.70 21.73
C LEU A 209 -21.84 7.43 23.13
N SER A 210 -22.63 8.36 23.66
CA SER A 210 -23.32 8.24 24.95
C SER A 210 -24.29 7.06 24.99
N VAL A 211 -25.10 6.87 23.93
CA VAL A 211 -26.00 5.71 23.79
C VAL A 211 -25.22 4.39 23.84
N LEU A 212 -24.08 4.30 23.14
CA LEU A 212 -23.27 3.09 23.11
C LEU A 212 -22.45 2.86 24.40
N GLN A 213 -22.14 3.92 25.14
CA GLN A 213 -21.52 3.85 26.46
C GLN A 213 -22.50 3.35 27.53
N SER A 214 -23.80 3.61 27.36
CA SER A 214 -24.83 3.21 28.32
C SER A 214 -24.85 1.70 28.58
N SER A 215 -25.27 1.33 29.80
CA SER A 215 -25.46 -0.06 30.23
C SER A 215 -26.93 -0.42 30.20
N LYS A 216 -27.23 -1.69 29.92
CA LYS A 216 -28.59 -2.22 29.97
C LYS A 216 -29.09 -2.21 31.42
N THR A 217 -30.27 -1.67 31.69
CA THR A 217 -30.96 -1.80 32.98
C THR A 217 -31.79 -3.10 33.02
N SER A 218 -32.14 -3.59 34.22
CA SER A 218 -32.84 -4.87 34.40
C SER A 218 -34.20 -4.95 33.69
N ASP A 219 -34.84 -3.80 33.47
CA ASP A 219 -36.25 -3.71 33.06
C ASP A 219 -36.44 -3.68 31.53
N ILE A 220 -35.34 -3.68 30.76
CA ILE A 220 -35.35 -3.54 29.30
C ILE A 220 -35.18 -4.90 28.63
N ASP A 221 -35.97 -5.19 27.60
CA ASP A 221 -35.78 -6.40 26.79
C ASP A 221 -34.50 -6.32 25.92
N ASP A 222 -33.83 -7.46 25.73
CA ASP A 222 -32.55 -7.51 25.01
C ASP A 222 -32.66 -7.07 23.55
N ILE A 223 -33.81 -7.28 22.91
CA ILE A 223 -34.01 -7.00 21.49
C ILE A 223 -34.09 -5.48 21.29
N THR A 224 -34.89 -4.79 22.07
CA THR A 224 -35.05 -3.33 22.06
C THR A 224 -33.73 -2.64 22.34
N PHE A 225 -32.97 -3.11 23.34
CA PHE A 225 -31.64 -2.59 23.62
C PHE A 225 -30.67 -2.81 22.44
N CYS A 226 -30.66 -4.01 21.85
CA CYS A 226 -29.85 -4.29 20.65
C CYS A 226 -30.22 -3.37 19.47
N MET A 227 -31.52 -3.09 19.27
CA MET A 227 -31.99 -2.19 18.21
C MET A 227 -31.55 -0.75 18.45
N LEU A 228 -31.57 -0.27 19.70
CA LEU A 228 -31.05 1.05 20.08
C LEU A 228 -29.56 1.15 19.75
N LEU A 229 -28.74 0.17 20.15
CA LEU A 229 -27.32 0.12 19.83
C LEU A 229 -27.07 0.08 18.31
N GLN A 230 -27.84 -0.73 17.57
CA GLN A 230 -27.73 -0.80 16.11
C GLN A 230 -28.05 0.55 15.43
N ASN A 231 -29.04 1.30 15.91
CA ASN A 231 -29.35 2.63 15.36
C ASN A 231 -28.20 3.61 15.62
N ALA A 232 -27.64 3.62 16.82
CA ALA A 232 -26.49 4.47 17.16
C ALA A 232 -25.24 4.09 16.33
N LEU A 233 -24.95 2.80 16.17
CA LEU A 233 -23.87 2.31 15.31
C LEU A 233 -24.08 2.73 13.85
N LYS A 234 -25.29 2.56 13.30
CA LYS A 234 -25.59 3.01 11.92
C LYS A 234 -25.35 4.52 11.76
N GLY A 235 -25.84 5.34 12.70
CA GLY A 235 -25.63 6.78 12.68
C GLY A 235 -24.15 7.16 12.73
N LEU A 236 -23.38 6.52 13.62
CA LEU A 236 -21.94 6.69 13.74
C LEU A 236 -21.20 6.29 12.47
N GLN A 237 -21.56 5.17 11.86
CA GLN A 237 -21.01 4.73 10.58
C GLN A 237 -21.26 5.75 9.47
N SER A 238 -22.48 6.29 9.38
CA SER A 238 -22.84 7.32 8.40
C SER A 238 -22.02 8.59 8.58
N LEU A 239 -21.81 9.04 9.82
CA LEU A 239 -20.95 10.19 10.12
C LEU A 239 -19.49 9.95 9.69
N LEU A 240 -18.93 8.77 10.00
CA LEU A 240 -17.55 8.40 9.64
C LEU A 240 -17.35 8.26 8.13
N ASN A 241 -18.37 7.80 7.39
CA ASN A 241 -18.31 7.74 5.93
C ASN A 241 -18.48 9.12 5.27
N GLY A 242 -19.09 10.09 5.97
CA GLY A 242 -19.56 11.37 5.43
C GLY A 242 -18.50 12.47 5.23
N GLY A 243 -17.25 12.10 5.01
CA GLY A 243 -16.11 13.00 4.86
C GLY A 243 -15.15 12.95 6.05
N LYS A 244 -13.97 13.58 5.90
CA LYS A 244 -12.92 13.64 6.94
C LYS A 244 -13.42 14.46 8.14
N MET A 245 -14.25 13.88 8.99
CA MET A 245 -14.43 14.40 10.35
C MET A 245 -13.04 14.60 10.94
N LYS A 246 -12.76 15.80 11.45
CA LYS A 246 -11.50 16.10 12.14
C LYS A 246 -11.49 15.41 13.51
N LEU A 247 -11.52 14.09 13.53
CA LEU A 247 -11.16 13.26 14.69
C LEU A 247 -9.72 13.56 15.19
N MET A 248 -8.97 14.39 14.45
CA MET A 248 -7.60 14.83 14.70
C MET A 248 -7.41 15.72 15.94
N GLN A 249 -8.46 16.33 16.51
CA GLN A 249 -8.35 17.07 17.79
C GLN A 249 -8.70 16.11 18.95
N THR A 250 -7.70 15.81 19.76
CA THR A 250 -7.40 14.44 20.21
C THR A 250 -7.82 14.16 21.66
N ASP A 251 -9.11 13.88 21.90
CA ASP A 251 -9.56 13.23 23.16
C ASP A 251 -10.60 12.11 22.94
N GLN A 252 -11.28 12.08 21.78
CA GLN A 252 -12.44 11.21 21.57
C GLN A 252 -12.17 9.94 20.75
N ILE A 253 -11.00 9.82 20.10
CA ILE A 253 -10.61 8.59 19.39
C ILE A 253 -10.53 7.42 20.37
N GLY A 254 -9.94 7.65 21.55
CA GLY A 254 -9.83 6.64 22.61
C GLY A 254 -11.21 6.14 23.05
N SER A 255 -12.15 7.04 23.28
CA SER A 255 -13.54 6.74 23.66
C SER A 255 -14.29 6.01 22.55
N LEU A 256 -14.16 6.44 21.30
CA LEU A 256 -14.75 5.79 20.14
C LEU A 256 -14.25 4.34 20.01
N LEU A 257 -12.93 4.13 20.04
CA LEU A 257 -12.33 2.81 19.92
C LEU A 257 -12.69 1.90 21.11
N ALA A 258 -12.79 2.44 22.33
CA ALA A 258 -13.25 1.71 23.50
C ALA A 258 -14.69 1.20 23.35
N VAL A 259 -15.59 2.08 22.89
CA VAL A 259 -16.99 1.75 22.68
C VAL A 259 -17.19 0.74 21.56
N LEU A 260 -16.47 0.89 20.45
CA LEU A 260 -16.48 -0.10 19.36
C LEU A 260 -15.94 -1.44 19.84
N LYS A 261 -14.89 -1.44 20.68
CA LYS A 261 -14.37 -2.66 21.32
C LYS A 261 -15.39 -3.30 22.25
N LYS A 262 -16.13 -2.53 23.06
CA LYS A 262 -17.25 -3.04 23.87
C LYS A 262 -18.34 -3.68 23.01
N CYS A 263 -18.78 -2.97 21.96
CA CYS A 263 -19.90 -3.41 21.13
C CYS A 263 -19.58 -4.64 20.26
N MET A 264 -18.33 -4.80 19.80
CA MET A 264 -17.93 -5.97 19.01
C MET A 264 -17.93 -7.30 19.79
N PHE A 265 -17.95 -7.25 21.14
CA PHE A 265 -18.09 -8.43 22.00
C PHE A 265 -19.49 -8.56 22.63
N HIS A 266 -20.44 -7.70 22.24
CA HIS A 266 -21.77 -7.66 22.84
C HIS A 266 -22.52 -9.00 22.68
N GLY A 267 -22.94 -9.61 23.79
CA GLY A 267 -23.69 -10.88 23.80
C GLY A 267 -22.89 -12.09 23.30
N LEU A 268 -21.55 -12.03 23.31
CA LEU A 268 -20.71 -13.18 22.96
C LEU A 268 -20.66 -14.17 24.14
N PRO A 269 -21.04 -15.45 23.97
CA PRO A 269 -21.10 -16.41 25.08
C PRO A 269 -19.74 -16.64 25.77
N GLY A 270 -19.76 -16.77 27.10
CA GLY A 270 -18.58 -17.13 27.89
C GLY A 270 -17.55 -16.01 28.12
N LEU A 271 -17.90 -14.76 27.78
CA LEU A 271 -17.05 -13.59 28.00
C LEU A 271 -17.79 -12.54 28.84
N SER A 272 -17.29 -12.30 30.05
CA SER A 272 -17.63 -11.13 30.85
C SER A 272 -16.43 -10.20 30.84
N ILE A 273 -16.56 -9.03 30.22
CA ILE A 273 -15.44 -8.12 30.03
C ILE A 273 -15.83 -6.73 30.51
N GLU A 274 -15.15 -6.25 31.55
CA GLU A 274 -15.17 -4.84 31.92
C GLU A 274 -14.25 -4.08 30.97
N MET A 275 -14.80 -3.10 30.26
CA MET A 275 -14.07 -2.31 29.27
C MET A 275 -13.86 -0.88 29.79
N PRO A 276 -12.65 -0.31 29.64
CA PRO A 276 -12.40 1.07 30.03
C PRO A 276 -13.22 2.05 29.18
N THR A 277 -13.52 3.23 29.73
CA THR A 277 -14.31 4.28 29.06
C THR A 277 -13.59 4.89 27.86
N ALA A 278 -12.26 4.89 27.87
CA ALA A 278 -11.40 5.29 26.77
C ALA A 278 -10.16 4.38 26.68
N LEU A 279 -9.72 4.11 25.44
CA LEU A 279 -8.42 3.50 25.17
C LEU A 279 -7.37 4.61 25.01
N TYR A 280 -6.12 4.32 25.38
CA TYR A 280 -4.99 5.23 25.20
C TYR A 280 -3.96 4.62 24.26
N PRO A 281 -3.33 5.42 23.38
CA PRO A 281 -2.32 4.92 22.47
C PRO A 281 -1.03 4.60 23.23
N ALA A 282 -0.40 3.48 22.88
CA ALA A 282 0.95 3.17 23.33
C ALA A 282 1.95 4.16 22.71
N PRO A 283 2.96 4.63 23.46
CA PRO A 283 4.00 5.50 22.93
C PRO A 283 4.82 4.76 21.86
N LEU A 284 4.66 5.16 20.59
CA LEU A 284 5.41 4.60 19.47
C LEU A 284 6.77 5.32 19.32
N PRO A 285 7.88 4.58 19.10
CA PRO A 285 9.13 5.18 18.64
C PRO A 285 8.87 6.00 17.36
N GLN A 286 9.46 7.19 17.26
CA GLN A 286 9.23 8.07 16.10
C GLN A 286 9.74 7.39 14.82
N TYR A 287 8.81 7.05 13.92
CA TYR A 287 9.11 6.49 12.61
C TYR A 287 9.47 7.62 11.64
N ASP A 288 10.74 7.69 11.24
CA ASP A 288 11.15 8.52 10.10
C ASP A 288 10.84 7.81 8.78
N LYS A 289 10.25 8.56 7.84
CA LYS A 289 9.92 8.10 6.48
C LYS A 289 11.21 7.85 5.70
N ARG A 290 11.80 6.66 5.80
CA ARG A 290 12.87 6.20 4.88
C ARG A 290 12.36 5.09 3.95
N SER A 291 12.74 5.19 2.69
CA SER A 291 12.59 4.18 1.64
C SER A 291 13.46 2.94 1.92
N PRO A 292 13.08 1.73 1.44
CA PRO A 292 13.83 0.50 1.76
C PRO A 292 15.27 0.58 1.25
N ILE A 293 16.22 0.35 2.15
CA ILE A 293 17.65 0.20 1.86
C ILE A 293 17.87 -1.17 1.21
N LYS A 294 18.68 -1.21 0.14
CA LYS A 294 19.15 -2.44 -0.52
C LYS A 294 19.92 -3.32 0.47
N GLN A 295 19.75 -4.64 0.34
CA GLN A 295 20.39 -5.70 1.11
C GLN A 295 21.88 -5.44 1.37
N GLU A 296 22.28 -5.40 2.64
CA GLU A 296 23.68 -5.46 3.07
C GLU A 296 24.18 -6.90 2.99
N GLN A 297 25.32 -7.07 2.32
CA GLN A 297 26.12 -8.28 2.31
C GLN A 297 26.65 -8.56 3.73
N SER A 298 26.56 -9.83 4.11
CA SER A 298 27.16 -10.40 5.31
C SER A 298 28.67 -10.16 5.36
N GLN A 299 29.16 -9.58 6.47
CA GLN A 299 30.58 -9.65 6.86
C GLN A 299 30.77 -10.48 8.15
N PRO A 300 31.93 -11.14 8.29
CA PRO A 300 32.15 -12.19 9.28
C PRO A 300 32.49 -11.65 10.67
N ALA A 301 32.14 -12.45 11.67
CA ALA A 301 32.34 -12.17 13.09
C ALA A 301 33.81 -11.98 13.46
N THR A 302 34.14 -10.88 14.15
CA THR A 302 35.34 -10.78 14.99
C THR A 302 35.00 -10.25 16.37
N SER A 303 35.47 -10.99 17.36
CA SER A 303 35.34 -10.81 18.80
C SER A 303 36.00 -9.53 19.33
N LYS A 304 35.42 -8.89 20.37
CA LYS A 304 36.17 -8.33 21.52
C LYS A 304 35.26 -7.93 22.71
N GLN A 305 35.84 -8.12 23.89
CA GLN A 305 35.29 -8.10 25.26
C GLN A 305 35.02 -6.70 25.86
N PRO A 306 34.32 -6.60 27.02
CA PRO A 306 33.76 -5.35 27.54
C PRO A 306 34.71 -4.59 28.49
N GLY A 307 34.82 -3.27 28.29
CA GLY A 307 35.54 -2.37 29.17
C GLY A 307 34.61 -1.55 30.07
N ASN A 308 34.54 -1.92 31.35
CA ASN A 308 33.96 -1.14 32.45
C ASN A 308 34.49 0.31 32.49
N ARG A 309 33.61 1.32 32.55
CA ARG A 309 33.88 2.54 33.35
C ARG A 309 32.64 3.06 34.07
N ARG A 310 32.87 3.29 35.37
CA ARG A 310 31.95 3.67 36.43
C ARG A 310 31.47 5.14 36.33
N LYS A 311 30.25 5.33 36.86
CA LYS A 311 29.65 6.55 37.42
C LYS A 311 30.58 7.40 38.31
N LYS A 312 30.41 8.72 38.25
CA LYS A 312 30.41 9.72 39.36
C LYS A 312 29.66 10.97 38.83
N SER A 313 28.49 11.38 39.33
CA SER A 313 28.05 11.90 40.64
C SER A 313 28.37 13.39 40.88
N LYS A 314 27.31 14.20 41.06
CA LYS A 314 27.14 15.39 41.93
C LYS A 314 25.64 15.76 41.78
N GLY A 315 24.75 15.68 42.78
CA GLY A 315 24.75 16.33 44.10
C GLY A 315 24.25 17.77 43.93
N LYS A 316 23.16 18.27 44.53
CA LYS A 316 22.69 18.14 45.92
C LYS A 316 21.31 18.85 46.13
N GLN A 317 20.52 18.29 47.06
CA GLN A 317 19.70 18.91 48.15
C GLN A 317 18.47 19.77 47.77
N LYS A 318 17.32 19.74 48.49
CA LYS A 318 17.00 19.55 49.93
C LYS A 318 15.48 19.21 50.02
N LYS A 319 14.98 18.14 50.67
CA LYS A 319 14.81 17.75 52.10
C LYS A 319 13.59 18.35 52.82
N GLY A 320 12.81 17.43 53.42
CA GLY A 320 11.70 17.55 54.38
C GLY A 320 10.75 16.36 54.13
N GLU A 321 10.98 15.12 54.60
CA GLU A 321 10.90 14.58 55.98
C GLU A 321 9.62 15.05 56.71
N PHE A 322 8.73 14.19 57.16
CA PHE A 322 8.86 13.24 58.28
C PHE A 322 7.86 12.06 58.09
N GLU A 323 8.31 10.80 58.14
CA GLU A 323 8.21 9.83 59.27
C GLU A 323 7.02 8.86 59.08
N GLU A 324 7.08 7.56 59.37
CA GLU A 324 8.15 6.69 59.87
C GLU A 324 7.78 5.23 59.55
N GLU A 325 8.84 4.43 59.31
CA GLU A 325 9.13 3.02 59.61
C GLU A 325 8.00 2.07 60.06
N GLY A 326 8.03 0.76 59.80
CA GLY A 326 9.04 -0.26 59.49
C GLY A 326 8.28 -1.59 59.62
N ARG A 327 8.73 -2.81 59.35
CA ARG A 327 10.01 -3.52 59.18
C ARG A 327 9.60 -4.91 58.64
N GLU A 328 10.34 -5.52 57.72
CA GLU A 328 11.23 -6.68 57.95
C GLU A 328 10.54 -7.93 58.57
N ASP A 329 10.77 -9.19 58.21
CA ASP A 329 11.63 -9.89 57.24
C ASP A 329 11.40 -11.42 57.47
N VAL A 330 11.97 -12.28 56.62
CA VAL A 330 12.31 -13.72 56.84
C VAL A 330 11.15 -14.74 56.82
N GLY A 331 11.19 -15.91 56.17
CA GLY A 331 12.21 -16.62 55.39
C GLY A 331 11.88 -18.14 55.31
N GLY A 332 12.64 -18.88 54.48
CA GLY A 332 12.73 -20.36 54.45
C GLY A 332 11.90 -21.04 53.35
N ALA A 333 12.40 -21.58 52.23
CA ALA A 333 13.49 -22.53 51.91
C ALA A 333 13.08 -24.03 51.90
N GLY A 334 13.24 -24.67 50.73
CA GLY A 334 13.33 -26.13 50.47
C GLY A 334 11.99 -26.89 50.41
N SER A 335 11.76 -27.93 49.61
CA SER A 335 12.57 -28.72 48.67
C SER A 335 11.63 -29.56 47.79
N GLU A 336 12.17 -30.08 46.69
CA GLU A 336 11.56 -30.84 45.60
C GLU A 336 10.85 -32.16 45.99
N SER A 337 9.84 -32.56 45.19
CA SER A 337 9.86 -33.75 44.31
C SER A 337 8.54 -34.59 44.26
N VAL A 338 8.18 -34.96 43.01
CA VAL A 338 7.60 -36.25 42.57
C VAL A 338 6.07 -36.46 42.52
N LEU A 339 5.62 -36.51 41.25
CA LEU A 339 4.59 -37.33 40.58
C LEU A 339 3.10 -37.19 40.96
N GLY A 340 2.29 -36.97 39.93
CA GLY A 340 0.83 -36.95 40.01
C GLY A 340 0.19 -38.32 39.91
N ALA A 341 -1.08 -38.40 40.28
CA ALA A 341 -2.19 -38.93 39.46
C ALA A 341 -3.50 -38.91 40.28
N ASP A 342 -4.53 -38.34 39.65
CA ASP A 342 -5.96 -38.63 39.73
C ASP A 342 -6.75 -38.69 41.07
N MET A 343 -7.67 -37.70 41.16
CA MET A 343 -9.12 -37.87 41.07
C MET A 343 -9.95 -38.18 42.35
N LEU A 344 -10.89 -37.24 42.61
CA LEU A 344 -12.25 -37.38 43.19
C LEU A 344 -12.42 -37.79 44.67
N LYS A 345 -13.12 -36.97 45.47
CA LYS A 345 -14.61 -36.91 45.53
C LYS A 345 -15.13 -35.97 46.65
N LEU A 346 -16.15 -35.20 46.27
CA LEU A 346 -17.19 -34.64 47.13
C LEU A 346 -18.24 -35.73 47.46
N HIS A 347 -18.84 -35.62 48.65
CA HIS A 347 -20.01 -36.36 49.19
C HIS A 347 -20.57 -35.46 50.32
N VAL A 348 -21.85 -35.28 50.66
CA VAL A 348 -23.18 -35.95 50.48
C VAL A 348 -24.23 -34.86 50.82
N GLY A 349 -25.43 -34.77 50.21
CA GLY A 349 -26.66 -35.58 50.41
C GLY A 349 -27.88 -34.66 50.20
N ASP A 350 -29.13 -35.07 50.03
CA ASP A 350 -29.82 -36.37 50.10
C ASP A 350 -31.10 -36.28 49.25
N VAL A 351 -31.62 -37.43 48.83
CA VAL A 351 -33.00 -37.64 48.32
C VAL A 351 -33.57 -38.84 49.09
N PRO A 352 -34.91 -38.99 49.23
CA PRO A 352 -35.47 -40.32 49.38
C PRO A 352 -36.50 -40.70 48.29
N ASN A 353 -36.18 -41.83 47.63
CA ASN A 353 -36.99 -43.01 47.27
C ASN A 353 -38.17 -42.96 46.25
N SER A 354 -37.89 -43.45 45.01
CA SER A 354 -38.28 -44.77 44.39
C SER A 354 -39.76 -45.19 44.22
N PRO A 355 -40.18 -46.07 43.25
CA PRO A 355 -39.70 -46.40 41.88
C PRO A 355 -40.78 -46.62 40.76
N CYS A 356 -40.32 -46.68 39.49
CA CYS A 356 -40.80 -47.41 38.27
C CYS A 356 -42.27 -47.46 37.82
N SER A 357 -42.55 -47.12 36.54
CA SER A 357 -43.08 -47.99 35.44
C SER A 357 -43.60 -47.19 34.22
N ASP A 358 -43.24 -47.60 32.98
CA ASP A 358 -43.96 -47.29 31.69
C ASP A 358 -45.24 -48.17 31.56
N PRO A 359 -46.18 -48.08 30.55
CA PRO A 359 -46.26 -47.30 29.29
C PRO A 359 -47.66 -46.65 28.97
N TRP A 360 -47.83 -46.02 27.78
CA TRP A 360 -49.03 -45.35 27.20
C TRP A 360 -50.25 -46.32 26.96
N PRO A 361 -51.48 -45.97 26.42
CA PRO A 361 -52.07 -44.72 25.87
C PRO A 361 -53.61 -44.41 26.15
N ARG A 362 -54.07 -43.20 25.73
CA ARG A 362 -55.45 -42.74 25.26
C ARG A 362 -56.75 -43.01 26.09
N ALA A 363 -57.50 -41.93 26.43
CA ALA A 363 -58.79 -41.50 25.81
C ALA A 363 -59.75 -40.65 26.72
N TYR A 364 -60.20 -39.51 26.17
CA TYR A 364 -61.53 -38.84 26.21
C TYR A 364 -62.25 -38.33 27.51
N VAL A 365 -62.30 -36.97 27.66
CA VAL A 365 -63.46 -35.99 27.72
C VAL A 365 -64.50 -36.09 28.89
N PRO A 366 -65.18 -35.02 29.44
CA PRO A 366 -65.46 -33.64 28.94
C PRO A 366 -65.37 -32.40 29.88
N ALA A 367 -65.22 -31.23 29.22
CA ALA A 367 -65.89 -29.92 29.35
C ALA A 367 -66.43 -29.34 30.69
N ALA A 368 -65.94 -28.14 31.05
CA ALA A 368 -66.70 -26.89 31.34
C ALA A 368 -65.71 -25.71 31.46
N LYS A 369 -65.62 -24.82 30.45
CA LYS A 369 -66.16 -23.44 30.43
C LYS A 369 -65.73 -22.54 31.61
N ASP A 370 -64.85 -21.59 31.33
CA ASP A 370 -65.17 -20.16 31.42
C ASP A 370 -64.26 -19.30 30.53
N HIS A 371 -64.84 -18.23 29.99
CA HIS A 371 -64.38 -17.43 28.86
C HIS A 371 -63.74 -16.08 29.25
N LEU A 372 -63.02 -15.51 28.27
CA LEU A 372 -62.53 -14.13 28.06
C LEU A 372 -61.21 -13.76 28.76
N SER A 373 -60.20 -13.19 28.10
CA SER A 373 -60.19 -12.30 26.92
C SER A 373 -58.94 -12.46 26.04
N SER A 374 -59.14 -12.30 24.74
CA SER A 374 -58.21 -12.52 23.62
C SER A 374 -57.68 -11.20 23.01
N HIS A 375 -56.58 -11.32 22.25
CA HIS A 375 -55.98 -10.39 21.26
C HIS A 375 -54.92 -9.41 21.82
N CYS A 376 -53.76 -9.16 21.19
CA CYS A 376 -53.32 -9.40 19.82
C CYS A 376 -51.78 -9.41 19.72
N ALA A 377 -51.21 -10.28 18.87
CA ALA A 377 -49.78 -10.39 18.61
C ALA A 377 -49.35 -9.53 17.41
N GLY A 378 -48.27 -8.74 17.56
CA GLY A 378 -47.72 -7.88 16.52
C GLY A 378 -46.69 -8.59 15.63
N TRP A 379 -46.99 -8.75 14.34
CA TRP A 379 -46.07 -9.24 13.32
C TRP A 379 -45.18 -8.11 12.75
N LYS A 380 -43.88 -8.40 12.61
CA LYS A 380 -42.90 -7.60 11.84
C LYS A 380 -42.17 -8.53 10.88
N ARG A 381 -42.21 -8.22 9.57
CA ARG A 381 -41.28 -8.75 8.56
C ARG A 381 -40.98 -7.67 7.52
N ILE A 382 -39.70 -7.37 7.30
CA ILE A 382 -39.16 -6.82 6.06
C ILE A 382 -38.01 -7.76 5.64
N SER A 383 -38.06 -8.14 4.38
CA SER A 383 -37.24 -9.06 3.57
C SER A 383 -35.80 -9.39 4.00
N SER A 384 -35.52 -10.68 4.24
CA SER A 384 -34.71 -11.55 3.37
C SER A 384 -34.94 -13.02 3.78
N SER A 385 -34.87 -13.94 2.83
CA SER A 385 -35.19 -15.37 2.93
C SER A 385 -34.58 -16.12 4.14
N GLU A 386 -35.37 -16.38 5.19
CA GLU A 386 -35.14 -17.46 6.17
C GLU A 386 -36.51 -17.98 6.67
N SER A 387 -36.87 -19.21 6.34
CA SER A 387 -38.06 -19.90 6.87
C SER A 387 -37.68 -21.26 7.45
N GLU A 388 -37.07 -21.29 8.63
CA GLU A 388 -36.93 -22.51 9.42
C GLU A 388 -36.94 -22.18 10.92
N TYR A 389 -38.10 -21.85 11.51
CA TYR A 389 -38.23 -21.87 12.98
C TYR A 389 -39.66 -22.22 13.40
N SER A 390 -39.90 -23.49 13.67
CA SER A 390 -40.99 -23.97 14.53
C SER A 390 -40.37 -24.51 15.81
N ASP A 391 -40.40 -23.72 16.87
CA ASP A 391 -40.44 -24.11 18.30
C ASP A 391 -40.40 -22.84 19.16
N ALA A 392 -41.43 -22.64 19.99
CA ALA A 392 -41.79 -21.33 20.54
C ALA A 392 -40.82 -20.73 21.58
N GLU A 393 -40.01 -21.54 22.27
CA GLU A 393 -38.97 -21.04 23.20
C GLU A 393 -37.58 -20.91 22.55
N GLY A 394 -37.22 -21.82 21.64
CA GLY A 394 -35.97 -21.74 20.87
C GLY A 394 -35.93 -20.52 19.93
N GLY A 395 -37.10 -20.09 19.43
CA GLY A 395 -37.24 -18.93 18.56
C GLY A 395 -36.83 -17.60 19.20
N ILE A 396 -37.19 -17.36 20.47
CA ILE A 396 -36.89 -16.08 21.15
C ILE A 396 -35.39 -15.96 21.45
N GLN A 397 -34.77 -17.00 21.99
CA GLN A 397 -33.32 -17.00 22.25
C GLN A 397 -32.50 -16.97 20.95
N SER A 398 -32.94 -17.65 19.89
CA SER A 398 -32.35 -17.55 18.56
C SER A 398 -32.44 -16.12 18.02
N LYS A 399 -33.61 -15.48 18.17
CA LYS A 399 -33.82 -14.09 17.79
C LYS A 399 -32.91 -13.14 18.57
N VAL A 400 -32.81 -13.25 19.90
CA VAL A 400 -31.89 -12.43 20.70
C VAL A 400 -30.44 -12.59 20.24
N ARG A 401 -29.97 -13.83 20.00
CA ARG A 401 -28.62 -14.10 19.47
C ARG A 401 -28.37 -13.44 18.11
N SER A 402 -29.38 -13.44 17.23
CA SER A 402 -29.31 -12.77 15.93
C SER A 402 -29.18 -11.24 16.07
N TYR A 403 -29.98 -10.62 16.94
CA TYR A 403 -29.89 -9.17 17.20
C TYR A 403 -28.56 -8.78 17.86
N GLN A 404 -28.03 -9.59 18.78
CA GLN A 404 -26.70 -9.40 19.35
C GLN A 404 -25.60 -9.52 18.29
N ALA A 405 -25.70 -10.50 17.38
CA ALA A 405 -24.77 -10.62 16.26
C ALA A 405 -24.82 -9.39 15.34
N ASN A 406 -25.99 -8.81 15.09
CA ASN A 406 -26.15 -7.58 14.32
C ASN A 406 -25.52 -6.36 15.01
N VAL A 407 -25.56 -6.27 16.35
CA VAL A 407 -24.80 -5.24 17.10
C VAL A 407 -23.30 -5.42 16.85
N ARG A 408 -22.77 -6.64 16.98
CA ARG A 408 -21.34 -6.92 16.74
C ARG A 408 -20.92 -6.59 15.31
N GLN A 409 -21.73 -6.97 14.31
CA GLN A 409 -21.52 -6.62 12.90
C GLN A 409 -21.53 -5.10 12.68
N GLY A 410 -22.48 -4.38 13.27
CA GLY A 410 -22.56 -2.93 13.22
C GLY A 410 -21.31 -2.26 13.80
N ALA A 411 -20.81 -2.76 14.94
CA ALA A 411 -19.60 -2.25 15.58
C ALA A 411 -18.35 -2.46 14.70
N LEU A 412 -18.21 -3.65 14.12
CA LEU A 412 -17.12 -3.97 13.19
C LEU A 412 -17.18 -3.12 11.92
N ALA A 413 -18.37 -2.90 11.37
CA ALA A 413 -18.56 -2.04 10.20
C ALA A 413 -18.23 -0.57 10.50
N CYS A 414 -18.61 -0.07 11.68
CA CYS A 414 -18.19 1.26 12.16
C CYS A 414 -16.68 1.35 12.33
N PHE A 415 -16.06 0.31 12.90
CA PHE A 415 -14.62 0.29 13.09
C PHE A 415 -13.86 0.31 11.76
N LEU A 416 -14.35 -0.42 10.75
CA LEU A 416 -13.80 -0.35 9.39
C LEU A 416 -13.90 1.08 8.80
N SER A 417 -15.02 1.78 9.00
CA SER A 417 -15.18 3.19 8.61
C SER A 417 -14.27 4.13 9.40
N ALA A 418 -14.03 3.86 10.69
CA ALA A 418 -13.13 4.63 11.53
C ALA A 418 -11.67 4.51 11.06
N ILE A 419 -11.21 3.30 10.68
CA ILE A 419 -9.86 3.06 10.15
C ILE A 419 -9.59 3.92 8.90
N LYS A 420 -10.59 4.09 8.02
CA LYS A 420 -10.46 4.94 6.82
C LYS A 420 -10.32 6.44 7.14
N SER A 421 -10.75 6.85 8.33
CA SER A 421 -10.78 8.24 8.77
C SER A 421 -9.61 8.61 9.70
N ILE A 422 -8.98 7.63 10.33
CA ILE A 422 -7.86 7.80 11.26
C ILE A 422 -6.52 7.67 10.51
N GLU A 423 -5.57 8.55 10.80
CA GLU A 423 -4.20 8.40 10.28
C GLU A 423 -3.56 7.10 10.77
N LYS A 424 -2.96 6.32 9.86
CA LYS A 424 -2.38 5.01 10.20
C LYS A 424 -1.39 5.05 11.36
N ARG A 425 -0.59 6.12 11.46
CA ARG A 425 0.36 6.31 12.57
C ARG A 425 -0.34 6.39 13.93
N VAL A 426 -1.48 7.07 14.01
CA VAL A 426 -2.28 7.18 15.24
C VAL A 426 -2.95 5.84 15.55
N LEU A 427 -3.50 5.18 14.52
CA LEU A 427 -4.14 3.86 14.66
C LEU A 427 -3.18 2.82 15.25
N TYR A 428 -1.92 2.79 14.80
CA TYR A 428 -0.93 1.84 15.30
C TYR A 428 -0.56 2.04 16.78
N GLY A 429 -0.83 3.21 17.37
CA GLY A 429 -0.73 3.41 18.81
C GLY A 429 -1.70 2.51 19.59
N TYR A 430 -2.82 2.12 18.98
CA TYR A 430 -3.84 1.25 19.57
C TYR A 430 -3.67 -0.24 19.20
N TRP A 431 -2.54 -0.62 18.59
CA TRP A 431 -2.30 -1.98 18.07
C TRP A 431 -2.57 -3.08 19.11
N SER A 432 -1.98 -2.97 20.29
CA SER A 432 -2.11 -3.95 21.38
C SER A 432 -3.55 -4.08 21.92
N ALA A 433 -4.42 -3.10 21.67
CA ALA A 433 -5.81 -3.18 22.06
C ALA A 433 -6.64 -4.10 21.14
N PHE A 434 -6.22 -4.31 19.89
CA PHE A 434 -7.01 -5.04 18.89
C PHE A 434 -6.32 -6.28 18.32
N VAL A 435 -5.00 -6.37 18.47
CA VAL A 435 -4.14 -7.46 17.96
C VAL A 435 -3.49 -8.21 19.12
N PRO A 436 -3.52 -9.55 19.14
CA PRO A 436 -2.88 -10.34 20.20
C PRO A 436 -1.35 -10.32 20.07
N ASP A 437 -0.62 -10.30 21.20
CA ASP A 437 0.85 -10.28 21.28
C ASP A 437 1.47 -11.54 21.93
N ALA A 438 0.70 -12.35 22.67
CA ALA A 438 1.13 -13.63 23.24
C ALA A 438 -0.01 -14.68 23.32
N PRO A 439 0.30 -15.98 23.27
CA PRO A 439 -0.68 -17.03 23.56
C PRO A 439 -1.05 -16.97 25.05
N GLY A 440 -2.33 -16.76 25.34
CA GLY A 440 -2.87 -16.45 26.67
C GLY A 440 -2.79 -17.59 27.70
N ILE A 441 -1.59 -18.00 28.09
CA ILE A 441 -1.36 -18.89 29.23
C ILE A 441 -1.04 -18.02 30.45
N GLY A 442 -2.03 -17.81 31.32
CA GLY A 442 -1.82 -17.28 32.68
C GLY A 442 -2.05 -15.78 32.93
N SER A 443 -2.50 -14.99 31.94
CA SER A 443 -2.92 -13.59 32.11
C SER A 443 -4.42 -13.42 31.81
N PRO A 444 -5.12 -12.39 32.35
CA PRO A 444 -6.52 -12.14 32.00
C PRO A 444 -6.66 -11.99 30.48
N GLN A 445 -7.55 -12.78 29.87
CA GLN A 445 -7.69 -12.89 28.42
C GLN A 445 -7.87 -11.51 27.78
N SER A 446 -6.82 -10.95 27.19
CA SER A 446 -6.92 -9.73 26.38
C SER A 446 -7.71 -10.06 25.12
N VAL A 447 -8.98 -9.67 25.09
CA VAL A 447 -9.84 -9.90 23.93
C VAL A 447 -9.37 -9.06 22.74
N SER A 448 -9.37 -9.67 21.56
CA SER A 448 -8.87 -9.09 20.31
C SER A 448 -9.82 -9.38 19.15
N LEU A 449 -9.57 -8.77 17.99
CA LEU A 449 -10.31 -9.12 16.75
C LEU A 449 -10.25 -10.61 16.45
N MET A 450 -9.15 -11.26 16.84
CA MET A 450 -8.94 -12.68 16.65
C MET A 450 -9.82 -13.54 17.54
N THR A 451 -10.22 -13.04 18.72
CA THR A 451 -11.21 -13.70 19.58
C THR A 451 -12.54 -13.83 18.85
N ILE A 452 -13.00 -12.77 18.17
CA ILE A 452 -14.25 -12.79 17.39
C ILE A 452 -14.10 -13.77 16.22
N ALA A 453 -13.02 -13.65 15.45
CA ALA A 453 -12.82 -14.47 14.27
C ALA A 453 -12.62 -15.98 14.57
N LEU A 454 -12.24 -16.36 15.80
CA LEU A 454 -12.16 -17.78 16.22
C LEU A 454 -13.42 -18.29 16.93
N LYS A 455 -14.13 -17.44 17.69
CA LYS A 455 -15.16 -17.91 18.63
C LYS A 455 -16.58 -17.44 18.32
N ASP A 456 -16.80 -16.47 17.42
CA ASP A 456 -18.15 -15.98 17.15
C ASP A 456 -18.99 -17.03 16.41
N PRO A 457 -20.22 -17.33 16.85
CA PRO A 457 -21.08 -18.31 16.18
C PRO A 457 -21.51 -17.88 14.78
N SER A 458 -21.60 -16.58 14.50
CA SER A 458 -22.04 -16.07 13.20
C SER A 458 -20.86 -15.95 12.22
N PRO A 459 -20.86 -16.69 11.09
CA PRO A 459 -19.81 -16.58 10.08
C PRO A 459 -19.67 -15.15 9.54
N LYS A 460 -20.78 -14.45 9.39
CA LYS A 460 -20.80 -13.05 8.93
C LYS A 460 -20.06 -12.12 9.90
N THR A 461 -20.24 -12.31 11.22
CA THR A 461 -19.50 -11.53 12.23
C THR A 461 -18.01 -11.86 12.21
N ARG A 462 -17.63 -13.14 12.05
CA ARG A 462 -16.22 -13.54 11.88
C ARG A 462 -15.60 -12.88 10.65
N ALA A 463 -16.30 -12.89 9.51
CA ALA A 463 -15.86 -12.22 8.29
C ALA A 463 -15.66 -10.71 8.48
N CYS A 464 -16.57 -10.01 9.18
CA CYS A 464 -16.42 -8.59 9.50
C CYS A 464 -15.17 -8.31 10.37
N ALA A 465 -14.85 -9.17 11.34
CA ALA A 465 -13.65 -9.03 12.16
C ALA A 465 -12.37 -9.17 11.35
N LEU A 466 -12.33 -10.12 10.41
CA LEU A 466 -11.21 -10.33 9.50
C LEU A 466 -11.04 -9.19 8.49
N GLN A 467 -12.13 -8.56 8.04
CA GLN A 467 -12.08 -7.36 7.18
C GLN A 467 -11.45 -6.17 7.93
N VAL A 468 -11.84 -5.95 9.19
CA VAL A 468 -11.23 -4.92 10.05
C VAL A 468 -9.74 -5.21 10.23
N LEU A 469 -9.36 -6.44 10.58
CA LEU A 469 -7.95 -6.83 10.75
C LEU A 469 -7.15 -6.65 9.45
N SER A 470 -7.73 -7.02 8.32
CA SER A 470 -7.12 -6.82 7.00
C SER A 470 -6.88 -5.34 6.70
N ALA A 471 -7.83 -4.46 7.05
CA ALA A 471 -7.67 -3.01 6.86
C ALA A 471 -6.61 -2.39 7.79
N ILE A 472 -6.42 -2.94 9.00
CA ILE A 472 -5.31 -2.55 9.90
C ILE A 472 -3.95 -2.97 9.31
N LEU A 473 -3.87 -4.17 8.72
CA LEU A 473 -2.64 -4.71 8.14
C LEU A 473 -2.27 -4.10 6.79
N GLU A 474 -3.26 -3.69 5.99
CA GLU A 474 -3.03 -3.08 4.70
C GLU A 474 -2.14 -1.83 4.85
N GLY A 475 -1.01 -1.76 4.13
CA GLY A 475 -0.06 -0.64 4.22
C GLY A 475 0.66 -0.50 5.56
N SER A 476 0.73 -1.57 6.36
CA SER A 476 1.47 -1.59 7.64
C SER A 476 2.95 -1.94 7.51
N LYS A 477 3.47 -2.18 6.30
CA LYS A 477 4.87 -2.57 6.02
C LYS A 477 5.92 -1.73 6.75
N GLN A 478 5.75 -0.40 6.80
CA GLN A 478 6.69 0.49 7.49
C GLN A 478 6.63 0.37 9.02
N PHE A 479 5.45 0.06 9.57
CA PHE A 479 5.26 -0.15 11.00
C PHE A 479 5.82 -1.52 11.42
N LEU A 480 5.44 -2.57 10.67
CA LEU A 480 5.86 -3.94 10.93
C LEU A 480 7.34 -4.21 10.63
N SER A 481 8.01 -3.40 9.80
CA SER A 481 9.43 -3.58 9.46
C SER A 481 10.36 -3.51 10.68
N VAL A 482 9.92 -2.92 11.80
CA VAL A 482 10.67 -2.85 13.07
C VAL A 482 10.67 -4.19 13.81
N ALA A 483 9.79 -5.13 13.44
CA ALA A 483 9.71 -6.44 14.07
C ALA A 483 11.05 -7.18 13.96
N GLU A 484 11.51 -7.68 15.10
CA GLU A 484 12.74 -8.45 15.22
C GLU A 484 12.58 -9.47 16.33
N ASP A 485 13.01 -10.70 16.07
CA ASP A 485 12.98 -11.75 17.08
C ASP A 485 13.99 -11.48 18.20
N ALA A 486 13.65 -11.89 19.42
CA ALA A 486 14.56 -11.77 20.55
C ALA A 486 15.77 -12.69 20.36
N ASN A 487 16.98 -12.13 20.43
CA ASN A 487 18.20 -12.92 20.63
C ASN A 487 18.16 -13.55 22.03
N ASP A 488 18.69 -14.76 22.20
CA ASP A 488 18.56 -15.68 23.35
C ASP A 488 19.09 -15.19 24.73
N HIS A 489 19.17 -13.88 24.97
CA HIS A 489 19.59 -13.29 26.24
C HIS A 489 18.39 -12.68 26.96
N LYS A 490 18.05 -13.23 28.14
CA LYS A 490 17.01 -12.73 29.06
C LYS A 490 17.26 -11.24 29.39
N ARG A 491 16.54 -10.33 28.71
CA ARG A 491 16.49 -8.90 29.04
C ARG A 491 15.37 -8.65 30.05
N ALA A 492 15.56 -7.70 30.96
CA ALA A 492 14.57 -7.34 31.99
C ALA A 492 13.31 -6.64 31.45
N PHE A 493 13.29 -6.28 30.16
CA PHE A 493 12.18 -5.63 29.47
C PHE A 493 12.08 -6.15 28.03
N THR A 494 10.85 -6.37 27.53
CA THR A 494 10.57 -6.79 26.15
C THR A 494 10.59 -5.58 25.23
N PRO A 495 11.56 -5.46 24.30
CA PRO A 495 11.61 -4.35 23.35
C PRO A 495 10.36 -4.30 22.46
N PHE A 496 9.97 -3.10 22.04
CA PHE A 496 8.84 -2.91 21.12
C PHE A 496 8.93 -3.77 19.85
N SER A 497 10.14 -3.91 19.27
CA SER A 497 10.39 -4.77 18.11
C SER A 497 10.03 -6.24 18.36
N VAL A 498 10.30 -6.76 19.56
CA VAL A 498 9.99 -8.13 19.97
C VAL A 498 8.49 -8.32 20.21
N THR A 499 7.80 -7.32 20.76
CA THR A 499 6.34 -7.34 20.92
C THR A 499 5.62 -7.39 19.56
N ILE A 500 6.07 -6.60 18.58
CA ILE A 500 5.51 -6.64 17.22
C ILE A 500 5.83 -7.99 16.54
N ALA A 501 7.04 -8.53 16.69
CA ALA A 501 7.38 -9.86 16.18
C ALA A 501 6.49 -10.95 16.79
N SER A 502 6.22 -10.87 18.10
CA SER A 502 5.32 -11.79 18.81
C SER A 502 3.88 -11.66 18.33
N SER A 503 3.41 -10.43 18.09
CA SER A 503 2.10 -10.18 17.48
C SER A 503 1.96 -10.82 16.09
N ILE A 504 2.99 -10.69 15.23
CA ILE A 504 3.00 -11.30 13.90
C ILE A 504 2.89 -12.83 14.01
N ARG A 505 3.68 -13.46 14.89
CA ARG A 505 3.61 -14.92 15.09
C ARG A 505 2.24 -15.38 15.59
N GLU A 506 1.67 -14.65 16.53
CA GLU A 506 0.37 -15.00 17.10
C GLU A 506 -0.77 -14.80 16.11
N LEU A 507 -0.70 -13.76 15.26
CA LEU A 507 -1.59 -13.58 14.12
C LEU A 507 -1.50 -14.76 13.14
N HIS A 508 -0.29 -15.20 12.77
CA HIS A 508 -0.12 -16.40 11.95
C HIS A 508 -0.79 -17.62 12.58
N ARG A 509 -0.50 -17.88 13.85
CA ARG A 509 -1.05 -19.03 14.59
C ARG A 509 -2.58 -19.00 14.57
N CYS A 510 -3.18 -17.87 14.91
CA CYS A 510 -4.63 -17.75 15.02
C CYS A 510 -5.34 -17.76 13.67
N LEU A 511 -4.79 -17.12 12.63
CA LEU A 511 -5.37 -17.13 11.29
C LEU A 511 -5.33 -18.54 10.68
N LEU A 512 -4.27 -19.31 10.92
CA LEU A 512 -4.18 -20.70 10.51
C LEU A 512 -5.19 -21.59 11.25
N LEU A 513 -5.40 -21.37 12.55
CA LEU A 513 -6.47 -22.05 13.30
C LEU A 513 -7.86 -21.70 12.75
N ALA A 514 -8.11 -20.42 12.46
CA ALA A 514 -9.37 -19.98 11.86
C ALA A 514 -9.59 -20.62 10.49
N LEU A 515 -8.54 -20.73 9.66
CA LEU A 515 -8.61 -21.32 8.33
C LEU A 515 -9.13 -22.76 8.38
N VAL A 516 -8.59 -23.58 9.28
CA VAL A 516 -8.95 -25.00 9.43
C VAL A 516 -10.34 -25.18 10.05
N ALA A 517 -10.75 -24.28 10.95
CA ALA A 517 -12.04 -24.38 11.65
C ALA A 517 -13.23 -23.83 10.84
N GLU A 518 -12.99 -23.05 9.79
CA GLU A 518 -14.04 -22.34 9.06
C GLU A 518 -14.68 -23.20 7.95
N SER A 519 -16.01 -23.14 7.88
CA SER A 519 -16.81 -23.87 6.88
C SER A 519 -17.44 -22.95 5.82
N SER A 520 -17.58 -21.66 6.10
CA SER A 520 -18.16 -20.68 5.18
C SER A 520 -17.13 -20.21 4.14
N SER A 521 -17.40 -20.46 2.84
CA SER A 521 -16.54 -20.00 1.72
C SER A 521 -16.26 -18.50 1.74
N GLN A 522 -17.26 -17.68 2.11
CA GLN A 522 -17.10 -16.23 2.22
C GLN A 522 -16.12 -15.85 3.32
N THR A 523 -16.18 -16.53 4.47
CA THR A 523 -15.29 -16.27 5.61
C THR A 523 -13.89 -16.82 5.34
N LEU A 524 -13.77 -18.02 4.75
CA LEU A 524 -12.49 -18.57 4.26
C LEU A 524 -11.76 -17.59 3.36
N THR A 525 -12.48 -16.99 2.40
CA THR A 525 -11.96 -15.94 1.51
C THR A 525 -11.37 -14.77 2.31
N GLN A 526 -12.02 -14.32 3.40
CA GLN A 526 -11.50 -13.24 4.24
C GLN A 526 -10.30 -13.66 5.09
N ILE A 527 -10.27 -14.89 5.61
CA ILE A 527 -9.13 -15.43 6.36
C ILE A 527 -7.89 -15.44 5.48
N ILE A 528 -8.01 -15.98 4.26
CA ILE A 528 -6.92 -16.10 3.30
C ILE A 528 -6.43 -14.70 2.87
N LYS A 529 -7.34 -13.76 2.61
CA LYS A 529 -6.98 -12.36 2.32
C LYS A 529 -6.22 -11.70 3.48
N CYS A 530 -6.66 -11.95 4.72
CA CYS A 530 -5.99 -11.43 5.91
C CYS A 530 -4.56 -12.00 6.04
N LEU A 531 -4.38 -13.29 5.79
CA LEU A 531 -3.06 -13.94 5.71
C LEU A 531 -2.20 -13.32 4.61
N ALA A 532 -2.74 -13.09 3.41
CA ALA A 532 -2.00 -12.50 2.30
C ALA A 532 -1.51 -11.07 2.63
N ASN A 533 -2.35 -10.27 3.31
CA ASN A 533 -1.96 -8.95 3.80
C ASN A 533 -0.90 -9.02 4.90
N LEU A 534 -0.99 -9.97 5.84
CA LEU A 534 0.06 -10.19 6.84
C LEU A 534 1.40 -10.55 6.18
N VAL A 535 1.37 -11.49 5.23
CA VAL A 535 2.54 -11.92 4.46
C VAL A 535 3.17 -10.75 3.70
N SER A 536 2.37 -9.93 3.02
CA SER A 536 2.91 -8.83 2.22
C SER A 536 3.57 -7.71 3.03
N ASN A 537 3.28 -7.61 4.33
CA ASN A 537 3.75 -6.50 5.18
C ASN A 537 4.79 -6.91 6.24
N ALA A 538 4.95 -8.19 6.57
CA ALA A 538 5.88 -8.66 7.62
C ALA A 538 7.34 -8.82 7.14
N PRO A 539 8.36 -8.50 7.98
CA PRO A 539 9.77 -8.64 7.64
C PRO A 539 10.33 -10.04 7.94
N TYR A 540 9.91 -11.07 7.19
CA TYR A 540 10.38 -12.46 7.37
C TYR A 540 11.90 -12.68 7.38
N ASN A 541 12.70 -11.82 6.74
CA ASN A 541 14.17 -11.92 6.81
C ASN A 541 14.74 -11.62 8.22
N ARG A 542 13.97 -10.97 9.09
CA ARG A 542 14.29 -10.63 10.49
C ARG A 542 13.54 -11.48 11.51
N LEU A 543 12.68 -12.39 11.05
CA LEU A 543 11.89 -13.29 11.88
C LEU A 543 12.44 -14.71 11.79
N LYS A 544 12.16 -15.53 12.80
CA LYS A 544 12.49 -16.95 12.79
C LYS A 544 11.79 -17.66 11.62
N PRO A 545 12.53 -18.48 10.84
CA PRO A 545 11.95 -19.17 9.69
C PRO A 545 10.89 -20.19 10.11
N GLY A 546 10.00 -20.54 9.19
CA GLY A 546 8.97 -21.58 9.36
C GLY A 546 7.54 -21.05 9.42
N LEU A 547 7.35 -19.73 9.55
CA LEU A 547 6.02 -19.12 9.51
C LEU A 547 5.37 -19.30 8.12
N LEU A 548 6.13 -19.03 7.05
CA LEU A 548 5.64 -19.19 5.68
C LEU A 548 5.43 -20.66 5.33
N THR A 549 6.31 -21.54 5.81
CA THR A 549 6.21 -23.00 5.62
C THR A 549 4.88 -23.55 6.14
N ARG A 550 4.42 -23.11 7.31
CA ARG A 550 3.12 -23.53 7.87
C ARG A 550 1.95 -23.05 7.01
N VAL A 551 1.99 -21.80 6.55
CA VAL A 551 0.97 -21.21 5.67
C VAL A 551 0.92 -21.96 4.34
N TRP A 552 2.09 -22.19 3.74
CA TRP A 552 2.26 -22.92 2.48
C TRP A 552 1.67 -24.33 2.51
N ASN A 553 1.86 -25.06 3.60
CA ASN A 553 1.34 -26.41 3.72
C ASN A 553 -0.17 -26.46 3.95
N GLN A 554 -0.71 -25.53 4.75
CA GLN A 554 -2.16 -25.52 5.07
C GLN A 554 -3.03 -24.97 3.94
N ILE A 555 -2.51 -24.14 3.03
CA ILE A 555 -3.32 -23.57 1.94
C ILE A 555 -3.59 -24.56 0.80
N LYS A 556 -2.79 -25.62 0.66
CA LYS A 556 -2.87 -26.58 -0.47
C LYS A 556 -4.29 -27.12 -0.75
N PRO A 557 -5.10 -27.55 0.24
CA PRO A 557 -6.46 -28.04 -0.01
C PRO A 557 -7.41 -26.99 -0.59
N TYR A 558 -7.17 -25.70 -0.33
CA TYR A 558 -8.05 -24.61 -0.73
C TYR A 558 -7.82 -24.14 -2.18
N ILE A 559 -6.70 -24.55 -2.80
CA ILE A 559 -6.39 -24.28 -4.21
C ILE A 559 -7.39 -24.96 -5.16
N CYS A 560 -7.91 -26.13 -4.75
CA CYS A 560 -8.91 -26.92 -5.49
C CYS A 560 -10.31 -26.81 -4.88
N HIS A 561 -10.58 -25.77 -4.10
CA HIS A 561 -11.88 -25.57 -3.45
C HIS A 561 -13.02 -25.36 -4.46
N LYS A 562 -14.26 -25.75 -4.11
CA LYS A 562 -15.43 -25.62 -5.01
C LYS A 562 -15.75 -24.16 -5.37
N ASP A 563 -15.56 -23.24 -4.42
CA ASP A 563 -15.77 -21.80 -4.62
C ASP A 563 -14.55 -21.15 -5.29
N VAL A 564 -14.77 -20.50 -6.44
CA VAL A 564 -13.73 -19.81 -7.22
C VAL A 564 -13.05 -18.70 -6.42
N ASN A 565 -13.76 -17.98 -5.55
CA ASN A 565 -13.18 -16.89 -4.76
C ASN A 565 -12.15 -17.41 -3.73
N VAL A 566 -12.39 -18.60 -3.18
CA VAL A 566 -11.45 -19.27 -2.28
C VAL A 566 -10.20 -19.70 -3.05
N ARG A 567 -10.36 -20.26 -4.26
CA ARG A 567 -9.24 -20.63 -5.15
C ARG A 567 -8.39 -19.41 -5.52
N VAL A 568 -9.04 -18.32 -5.98
CA VAL A 568 -8.37 -17.05 -6.31
C VAL A 568 -7.62 -16.51 -5.10
N SER A 569 -8.26 -16.41 -3.95
CA SER A 569 -7.59 -15.90 -2.73
C SER A 569 -6.42 -16.77 -2.30
N SER A 570 -6.51 -18.10 -2.50
CA SER A 570 -5.41 -19.04 -2.23
C SER A 570 -4.20 -18.78 -3.13
N LEU A 571 -4.43 -18.53 -4.41
CA LEU A 571 -3.37 -18.13 -5.35
C LEU A 571 -2.80 -16.76 -4.97
N THR A 572 -3.62 -15.78 -4.58
CA THR A 572 -3.13 -14.48 -4.08
C THR A 572 -2.23 -14.62 -2.86
N LEU A 573 -2.56 -15.53 -1.94
CA LEU A 573 -1.71 -15.82 -0.80
C LEU A 573 -0.37 -16.45 -1.24
N LEU A 574 -0.38 -17.39 -2.18
CA LEU A 574 0.86 -17.95 -2.75
C LEU A 574 1.69 -16.87 -3.47
N GLY A 575 1.04 -15.98 -4.22
CA GLY A 575 1.64 -14.78 -4.82
C GLY A 575 2.32 -13.87 -3.79
N ALA A 576 1.67 -13.62 -2.66
CA ALA A 576 2.25 -12.87 -1.55
C ALA A 576 3.48 -13.57 -0.95
N ILE A 577 3.45 -14.90 -0.81
CA ILE A 577 4.58 -15.69 -0.30
C ILE A 577 5.77 -15.64 -1.27
N VAL A 578 5.55 -15.77 -2.58
CA VAL A 578 6.67 -15.74 -3.55
C VAL A 578 7.23 -14.33 -3.76
N SER A 579 6.45 -13.28 -3.53
CA SER A 579 6.91 -11.90 -3.74
C SER A 579 7.51 -11.24 -2.50
N VAL A 580 7.23 -11.75 -1.29
CA VAL A 580 7.73 -11.15 -0.06
C VAL A 580 9.25 -11.30 0.05
N GLN A 581 9.95 -10.16 -0.06
CA GLN A 581 11.41 -10.07 0.13
C GLN A 581 12.20 -11.09 -0.71
N ALA A 582 11.71 -11.37 -1.92
CA ALA A 582 12.34 -12.32 -2.82
C ALA A 582 13.74 -11.85 -3.26
N PRO A 583 14.73 -12.75 -3.37
CA PRO A 583 14.66 -14.17 -3.00
C PRO A 583 14.77 -14.37 -1.47
N LEU A 584 13.85 -15.15 -0.89
CA LEU A 584 13.89 -15.54 0.52
C LEU A 584 14.28 -17.04 0.64
N PRO A 585 15.30 -17.40 1.45
CA PRO A 585 15.76 -18.80 1.53
C PRO A 585 14.68 -19.81 1.91
N GLU A 586 13.77 -19.44 2.84
CA GLU A 586 12.65 -20.30 3.22
C GLU A 586 11.74 -20.61 2.01
N VAL A 587 11.42 -19.61 1.20
CA VAL A 587 10.53 -19.78 0.03
C VAL A 587 11.22 -20.55 -1.09
N GLN A 588 12.53 -20.35 -1.28
CA GLN A 588 13.30 -21.13 -2.25
C GLN A 588 13.25 -22.64 -1.92
N LEU A 589 13.35 -23.01 -0.64
CA LEU A 589 13.18 -24.40 -0.20
C LEU A 589 11.76 -24.91 -0.44
N LEU A 590 10.74 -24.09 -0.18
CA LEU A 590 9.32 -24.47 -0.42
C LEU A 590 9.02 -24.73 -1.91
N LEU A 591 9.61 -23.94 -2.80
CA LEU A 591 9.47 -24.12 -4.25
C LEU A 591 10.16 -25.39 -4.77
N GLN A 592 11.18 -25.89 -4.07
CA GLN A 592 11.90 -27.12 -4.40
C GLN A 592 11.23 -28.40 -3.85
N GLN A 593 10.21 -28.28 -2.99
CA GLN A 593 9.54 -29.45 -2.42
C GLN A 593 8.78 -30.25 -3.48
N PRO A 594 8.95 -31.59 -3.53
CA PRO A 594 8.15 -32.44 -4.40
C PRO A 594 6.69 -32.50 -3.91
N ASN A 595 5.76 -32.67 -4.85
CA ASN A 595 4.31 -32.70 -4.60
C ASN A 595 3.87 -33.72 -3.55
N SER A 596 4.63 -34.80 -3.36
CA SER A 596 4.32 -35.90 -2.43
C SER A 596 4.48 -35.54 -0.95
N SER A 597 5.14 -34.42 -0.61
CA SER A 597 5.57 -34.10 0.76
C SER A 597 4.47 -33.59 1.72
N GLY A 598 3.18 -33.81 1.42
CA GLY A 598 2.11 -33.33 2.31
C GLY A 598 0.67 -33.64 1.91
N LEU A 599 0.43 -34.40 0.84
CA LEU A 599 -0.92 -34.79 0.39
C LEU A 599 -1.41 -36.15 0.96
N SER A 600 -0.60 -36.86 1.74
CA SER A 600 -0.90 -38.23 2.19
C SER A 600 -1.80 -38.36 3.43
N ASN A 601 -2.25 -37.26 4.06
CA ASN A 601 -2.88 -37.33 5.39
C ASN A 601 -4.32 -36.78 5.54
N SER A 602 -5.05 -36.53 4.46
CA SER A 602 -6.48 -36.19 4.57
C SER A 602 -7.34 -37.10 3.72
N GLY A 603 -8.14 -37.94 4.39
CA GLY A 603 -9.05 -38.87 3.77
C GLY A 603 -10.19 -38.20 3.00
N SER A 604 -10.65 -38.92 1.97
CA SER A 604 -11.83 -38.72 1.12
C SER A 604 -11.81 -37.55 0.11
N ALA A 605 -11.79 -37.97 -1.17
CA ALA A 605 -12.07 -37.21 -2.40
C ALA A 605 -11.03 -36.16 -2.87
N THR A 606 -9.98 -36.62 -3.55
CA THR A 606 -9.23 -35.81 -4.53
C THR A 606 -9.13 -36.56 -5.86
N PRO A 607 -9.64 -36.03 -6.98
CA PRO A 607 -9.46 -36.62 -8.30
C PRO A 607 -8.03 -36.37 -8.82
N HIS A 608 -7.62 -37.22 -9.76
CA HIS A 608 -6.33 -37.32 -10.46
C HIS A 608 -5.79 -36.06 -11.21
N ARG A 609 -6.26 -34.84 -10.91
CA ARG A 609 -5.94 -33.57 -11.63
C ARG A 609 -4.46 -33.23 -11.80
N PHE A 610 -3.56 -33.82 -11.02
CA PHE A 610 -2.15 -33.39 -10.91
C PHE A 610 -1.12 -34.31 -11.59
N ASN A 611 -1.50 -35.52 -12.00
CA ASN A 611 -0.56 -36.50 -12.56
C ASN A 611 -0.54 -36.56 -14.10
N SER A 612 -1.48 -35.91 -14.81
CA SER A 612 -1.58 -35.95 -16.27
C SER A 612 -0.96 -34.75 -17.01
N SER A 613 -0.26 -33.85 -16.30
CA SER A 613 0.17 -32.53 -16.82
C SER A 613 1.46 -32.53 -17.66
N GLU A 614 1.66 -33.50 -18.54
CA GLU A 614 2.78 -33.49 -19.50
C GLU A 614 2.40 -32.91 -20.88
N GLN A 615 1.12 -32.63 -21.14
CA GLN A 615 0.63 -32.19 -22.46
C GLN A 615 1.12 -30.81 -22.93
N TRP A 616 1.68 -29.97 -22.05
CA TRP A 616 2.24 -28.67 -22.45
C TRP A 616 3.71 -28.75 -22.89
N ARG A 617 4.38 -29.91 -22.73
CA ARG A 617 5.70 -30.15 -23.33
C ARG A 617 5.53 -30.65 -24.76
N LYS A 618 5.87 -29.83 -25.75
CA LYS A 618 6.23 -30.37 -27.08
C LYS A 618 7.69 -30.79 -27.02
N ALA A 619 7.97 -32.07 -27.23
CA ALA A 619 9.34 -32.53 -27.41
C ALA A 619 9.93 -31.84 -28.66
N LEU A 620 11.14 -31.28 -28.52
CA LEU A 620 11.92 -30.79 -29.64
C LEU A 620 12.19 -31.97 -30.60
N PRO A 621 12.08 -31.82 -31.93
CA PRO A 621 12.52 -32.86 -32.85
C PRO A 621 14.04 -32.96 -32.79
N SER A 622 14.55 -33.90 -32.01
CA SER A 622 15.97 -34.27 -32.05
C SER A 622 16.15 -35.25 -33.21
N GLU A 623 16.57 -34.76 -34.37
CA GLU A 623 17.13 -35.64 -35.39
C GLU A 623 18.47 -36.20 -34.88
N GLY A 624 18.50 -37.51 -34.67
CA GLY A 624 19.71 -38.33 -34.72
C GLY A 624 20.70 -38.21 -33.55
N GLU A 625 20.43 -38.92 -32.44
CA GLU A 625 21.52 -39.54 -31.66
C GLU A 625 21.15 -40.98 -31.27
N PRO A 626 22.11 -41.93 -31.27
CA PRO A 626 21.86 -43.32 -30.92
C PRO A 626 21.65 -43.47 -29.41
N LEU A 627 20.72 -44.37 -29.09
CA LEU A 627 20.41 -44.88 -27.76
C LEU A 627 21.65 -45.59 -27.17
N ASP A 628 22.26 -45.01 -26.13
CA ASP A 628 22.79 -45.71 -24.94
C ASP A 628 23.68 -44.78 -24.09
N ASN A 629 23.15 -44.26 -22.98
CA ASN A 629 23.95 -43.83 -21.83
C ASN A 629 23.08 -43.85 -20.55
N PRO A 630 23.36 -44.75 -19.57
CA PRO A 630 22.56 -44.91 -18.35
C PRO A 630 23.00 -43.95 -17.23
N THR A 631 23.31 -42.71 -17.56
CA THR A 631 23.55 -41.63 -16.58
C THR A 631 22.72 -40.40 -16.95
N GLY A 632 21.41 -40.57 -16.99
CA GLY A 632 20.47 -39.48 -17.17
C GLY A 632 20.51 -38.55 -15.96
N ARG A 633 21.03 -37.33 -16.13
CA ARG A 633 20.55 -36.20 -15.32
C ARG A 633 19.07 -36.07 -15.66
N MET A 634 18.19 -36.57 -14.79
CA MET A 634 16.77 -36.26 -14.85
C MET A 634 16.67 -34.73 -14.97
N SER A 635 16.00 -34.25 -16.01
CA SER A 635 15.63 -32.84 -16.09
C SER A 635 14.90 -32.49 -14.80
N PRO A 636 15.27 -31.39 -14.11
CA PRO A 636 14.61 -31.03 -12.85
C PRO A 636 13.11 -30.92 -13.13
N GLU A 637 12.29 -31.55 -12.28
CA GLU A 637 10.84 -31.48 -12.41
C GLU A 637 10.39 -30.04 -12.09
N PRO A 638 9.47 -29.43 -12.87
CA PRO A 638 9.09 -28.06 -12.62
C PRO A 638 8.45 -27.93 -11.26
N CYS A 639 8.81 -26.83 -10.57
CA CYS A 639 8.19 -26.52 -9.29
C CYS A 639 6.67 -26.59 -9.45
N TRP A 640 6.01 -27.23 -8.49
CA TRP A 640 4.60 -27.58 -8.65
C TRP A 640 3.71 -26.35 -8.83
N LEU A 641 4.11 -25.22 -8.24
CA LEU A 641 3.39 -23.96 -8.37
C LEU A 641 3.43 -23.43 -9.81
N LEU A 642 4.57 -23.54 -10.49
CA LEU A 642 4.70 -23.19 -11.91
C LEU A 642 3.78 -24.07 -12.75
N ARG A 643 3.81 -25.40 -12.55
CA ARG A 643 2.90 -26.33 -13.25
C ARG A 643 1.43 -26.01 -13.00
N LEU A 644 1.07 -25.75 -11.75
CA LEU A 644 -0.30 -25.39 -11.37
C LEU A 644 -0.73 -24.11 -12.11
N CYS A 645 0.06 -23.04 -12.03
CA CYS A 645 -0.28 -21.78 -12.69
C CYS A 645 -0.44 -21.97 -14.19
N VAL A 646 0.52 -22.62 -14.86
CA VAL A 646 0.43 -22.93 -16.29
C VAL A 646 -0.84 -23.73 -16.59
N SER A 647 -1.10 -24.80 -15.84
CA SER A 647 -2.28 -25.66 -16.05
C SER A 647 -3.60 -24.88 -16.00
N ILE A 648 -3.76 -23.95 -15.05
CA ILE A 648 -4.96 -23.11 -14.94
C ILE A 648 -5.10 -22.16 -16.13
N ILE A 649 -3.98 -21.68 -16.67
CA ILE A 649 -3.96 -20.67 -17.74
C ILE A 649 -4.29 -21.29 -19.10
N ILE A 650 -3.67 -22.43 -19.44
CA ILE A 650 -3.65 -22.95 -20.82
C ILE A 650 -4.44 -24.25 -21.03
N LEU A 651 -4.77 -25.02 -19.98
CA LEU A 651 -5.47 -26.29 -20.16
C LEU A 651 -7.00 -26.07 -20.16
N PRO A 652 -7.74 -26.77 -21.04
CA PRO A 652 -9.18 -26.84 -20.96
C PRO A 652 -9.64 -27.42 -19.62
N ARG A 653 -10.82 -27.01 -19.16
CA ARG A 653 -11.44 -27.60 -17.98
C ARG A 653 -11.81 -29.05 -18.29
N GLU A 654 -11.24 -29.99 -17.54
CA GLU A 654 -11.75 -31.36 -17.52
C GLU A 654 -13.13 -31.36 -16.85
N ASP A 655 -14.20 -31.51 -17.65
CA ASP A 655 -15.51 -31.84 -17.12
C ASP A 655 -15.38 -33.19 -16.42
N SER A 656 -15.61 -33.20 -15.11
CA SER A 656 -15.73 -34.43 -14.37
C SER A 656 -16.88 -35.20 -14.99
N CYS A 657 -16.59 -36.30 -15.70
CA CYS A 657 -17.59 -37.19 -16.26
C CYS A 657 -18.63 -37.52 -15.18
N SER A 658 -19.82 -36.96 -15.34
CA SER A 658 -21.03 -37.51 -14.75
C SER A 658 -21.84 -38.01 -15.92
N ASP A 659 -21.83 -39.33 -16.09
CA ASP A 659 -22.86 -40.01 -16.87
C ASP A 659 -24.23 -39.57 -16.34
N SER A 660 -25.19 -39.42 -17.26
CA SER A 660 -26.62 -39.14 -17.04
C SER A 660 -26.97 -37.64 -16.85
N ASP A 661 -27.09 -36.91 -17.95
CA ASP A 661 -28.40 -36.47 -18.44
C ASP A 661 -28.23 -35.63 -19.70
N ALA A 662 -28.82 -36.13 -20.80
CA ALA A 662 -28.90 -35.41 -22.05
C ALA A 662 -29.84 -34.20 -21.88
N ASN A 663 -29.30 -33.02 -21.64
CA ASN A 663 -30.00 -31.77 -21.88
C ASN A 663 -29.02 -30.60 -22.11
N PHE A 664 -29.02 -30.11 -23.36
CA PHE A 664 -28.50 -28.84 -23.86
C PHE A 664 -27.09 -28.38 -23.41
N PRO A 665 -26.11 -28.24 -24.33
CA PRO A 665 -24.85 -27.59 -24.00
C PRO A 665 -25.11 -26.09 -23.80
N SER A 666 -25.30 -25.67 -22.55
CA SER A 666 -25.09 -24.27 -22.20
C SER A 666 -23.64 -23.92 -22.55
N PHE A 667 -23.41 -22.79 -23.23
CA PHE A 667 -22.10 -22.23 -23.59
C PHE A 667 -21.20 -22.01 -22.35
N SER A 668 -20.69 -23.09 -21.75
CA SER A 668 -19.73 -23.03 -20.66
C SER A 668 -18.33 -22.87 -21.26
N SER A 669 -17.56 -21.92 -20.76
CA SER A 669 -16.21 -21.61 -21.25
C SER A 669 -15.31 -22.86 -21.18
N VAL A 670 -14.58 -23.14 -22.26
CA VAL A 670 -13.62 -24.25 -22.38
C VAL A 670 -12.50 -24.14 -21.32
N TYR A 671 -12.22 -22.95 -20.79
CA TYR A 671 -11.15 -22.68 -19.84
C TYR A 671 -11.65 -22.42 -18.42
N GLU A 672 -10.73 -22.44 -17.44
CA GLU A 672 -11.03 -21.99 -16.07
C GLU A 672 -11.49 -20.51 -16.05
N PRO A 673 -12.28 -20.09 -15.04
CA PRO A 673 -12.82 -18.72 -14.98
C PRO A 673 -11.73 -17.64 -15.06
N CYS A 674 -12.01 -16.56 -15.79
CA CYS A 674 -11.05 -15.46 -16.01
C CYS A 674 -10.36 -14.95 -14.72
N PRO A 675 -11.06 -14.71 -13.59
CA PRO A 675 -10.40 -14.28 -12.35
C PRO A 675 -9.31 -15.23 -11.86
N LEU A 676 -9.47 -16.53 -12.08
CA LEU A 676 -8.49 -17.54 -11.68
C LEU A 676 -7.29 -17.59 -12.64
N ARG A 677 -7.53 -17.45 -13.95
CA ARG A 677 -6.47 -17.35 -14.97
C ARG A 677 -5.60 -16.11 -14.73
N LEU A 678 -6.23 -14.96 -14.46
CA LEU A 678 -5.53 -13.71 -14.17
C LEU A 678 -4.64 -13.81 -12.93
N GLU A 679 -5.17 -14.37 -11.83
CA GLU A 679 -4.39 -14.54 -10.61
C GLU A 679 -3.22 -15.52 -10.82
N SER A 680 -3.43 -16.60 -11.60
CA SER A 680 -2.36 -17.54 -11.94
C SER A 680 -1.24 -16.89 -12.74
N LEU A 681 -1.57 -16.01 -13.71
CA LEU A 681 -0.58 -15.23 -14.46
C LEU A 681 0.20 -14.28 -13.55
N GLN A 682 -0.46 -13.64 -12.59
CA GLN A 682 0.22 -12.77 -11.62
C GLN A 682 1.19 -13.55 -10.75
N VAL A 683 0.78 -14.69 -10.19
CA VAL A 683 1.66 -15.56 -9.42
C VAL A 683 2.86 -16.02 -10.24
N LEU A 684 2.64 -16.39 -11.51
CA LEU A 684 3.70 -16.80 -12.42
C LEU A 684 4.71 -15.67 -12.69
N ALA A 685 4.24 -14.46 -12.97
CA ALA A 685 5.10 -13.29 -13.15
C ALA A 685 5.90 -12.95 -11.88
N LEU A 686 5.29 -13.04 -10.69
CA LEU A 686 5.97 -12.83 -9.41
C LEU A 686 7.03 -13.91 -9.13
N LEU A 687 6.77 -15.16 -9.51
CA LEU A 687 7.72 -16.26 -9.40
C LEU A 687 8.93 -16.05 -10.32
N VAL A 688 8.70 -15.67 -11.58
CA VAL A 688 9.77 -15.32 -12.53
C VAL A 688 10.61 -14.16 -12.01
N LYS A 689 9.97 -13.10 -11.52
CA LYS A 689 10.63 -11.91 -10.97
C LYS A 689 11.54 -12.24 -9.78
N GLY A 690 11.05 -13.04 -8.83
CA GLY A 690 11.73 -13.31 -7.56
C GLY A 690 12.69 -14.50 -7.59
N TYR A 691 12.42 -15.49 -8.43
CA TYR A 691 13.11 -16.79 -8.47
C TYR A 691 13.43 -17.22 -9.91
N PHE A 692 13.95 -16.29 -10.72
CA PHE A 692 14.26 -16.54 -12.13
C PHE A 692 15.14 -17.78 -12.35
N SER A 693 16.10 -18.06 -11.46
CA SER A 693 16.95 -19.25 -11.52
C SER A 693 16.18 -20.57 -11.51
N MET A 694 14.95 -20.60 -11.00
CA MET A 694 14.06 -21.76 -11.05
C MET A 694 13.17 -21.77 -12.29
N ALA A 695 12.82 -20.59 -12.81
CA ALA A 695 12.00 -20.45 -14.01
C ALA A 695 12.80 -20.64 -15.31
N GLN A 696 14.12 -20.37 -15.28
CA GLN A 696 14.97 -20.36 -16.46
C GLN A 696 15.01 -21.70 -17.22
N SER A 697 14.83 -22.82 -16.53
CA SER A 697 14.76 -24.15 -17.14
C SER A 697 13.52 -24.38 -18.00
N TYR A 698 12.52 -23.49 -17.89
CA TYR A 698 11.27 -23.50 -18.67
C TYR A 698 11.10 -22.20 -19.46
N PHE A 699 12.21 -21.51 -19.77
CA PHE A 699 12.18 -20.15 -20.31
C PHE A 699 11.40 -20.06 -21.64
N LEU A 700 11.61 -21.01 -22.56
CA LEU A 700 10.92 -21.03 -23.85
C LEU A 700 9.44 -21.36 -23.69
N GLU A 701 9.12 -22.34 -22.85
CA GLU A 701 7.75 -22.79 -22.61
C GLU A 701 6.92 -21.71 -21.89
N LEU A 702 7.52 -20.99 -20.94
CA LEU A 702 6.89 -19.81 -20.33
C LEU A 702 6.70 -18.69 -21.36
N GLY A 703 7.60 -18.58 -22.34
CA GLY A 703 7.42 -17.74 -23.52
C GLY A 703 6.19 -18.13 -24.35
N GLU A 704 6.01 -19.42 -24.65
CA GLU A 704 4.81 -19.91 -25.35
C GLU A 704 3.52 -19.61 -24.58
N VAL A 705 3.55 -19.73 -23.24
CA VAL A 705 2.41 -19.35 -22.38
C VAL A 705 2.12 -17.86 -22.52
N ALA A 706 3.14 -16.99 -22.46
CA ALA A 706 2.98 -15.55 -22.66
C ALA A 706 2.39 -15.23 -24.05
N CYS A 707 2.89 -15.89 -25.09
CA CYS A 707 2.42 -15.78 -26.48
C CYS A 707 0.91 -16.06 -26.56
N ARG A 708 0.48 -17.24 -26.10
CA ARG A 708 -0.93 -17.63 -26.10
C ARG A 708 -1.82 -16.67 -25.32
N CYS A 709 -1.35 -16.18 -24.17
CA CYS A 709 -2.12 -15.21 -23.39
C CYS A 709 -2.29 -13.87 -24.12
N MET A 710 -1.29 -13.44 -24.89
CA MET A 710 -1.35 -12.22 -25.70
C MET A 710 -2.23 -12.36 -26.94
N GLU A 711 -2.53 -13.58 -27.39
CA GLU A 711 -3.46 -13.89 -28.49
C GLU A 711 -4.93 -13.98 -28.04
N GLU A 712 -5.21 -14.00 -26.74
CA GLU A 712 -6.57 -14.11 -26.20
C GLU A 712 -7.43 -12.87 -26.50
N MET A 713 -8.75 -13.05 -26.51
CA MET A 713 -9.70 -11.95 -26.77
C MET A 713 -9.85 -10.99 -25.57
N ASP A 714 -9.53 -11.42 -24.35
CA ASP A 714 -9.66 -10.61 -23.14
C ASP A 714 -8.40 -9.73 -22.94
N PRO A 715 -8.52 -8.38 -23.01
CA PRO A 715 -7.39 -7.47 -22.82
C PRO A 715 -6.70 -7.62 -21.46
N SER A 716 -7.42 -8.11 -20.45
CA SER A 716 -6.86 -8.37 -19.11
C SER A 716 -5.87 -9.52 -19.14
N ILE A 717 -6.17 -10.58 -19.90
CA ILE A 717 -5.29 -11.74 -20.07
C ILE A 717 -4.09 -11.35 -20.93
N GLN A 718 -4.33 -10.62 -22.03
CA GLN A 718 -3.26 -10.07 -22.88
C GLN A 718 -2.27 -9.23 -22.06
N LEU A 719 -2.77 -8.35 -21.19
CA LEU A 719 -1.94 -7.49 -20.35
C LEU A 719 -1.05 -8.29 -19.39
N HIS A 720 -1.59 -9.34 -18.77
CA HIS A 720 -0.81 -10.16 -17.85
C HIS A 720 0.15 -11.11 -18.59
N GLY A 721 -0.17 -11.52 -19.82
CA GLY A 721 0.78 -12.17 -20.73
C GLY A 721 1.98 -11.27 -21.07
N ALA A 722 1.71 -10.00 -21.42
CA ALA A 722 2.77 -9.02 -21.68
C ALA A 722 3.64 -8.73 -20.45
N LYS A 723 3.06 -8.70 -19.24
CA LYS A 723 3.82 -8.58 -17.99
C LYS A 723 4.70 -9.79 -17.71
N LEU A 724 4.21 -11.01 -17.99
CA LEU A 724 5.02 -12.22 -17.87
C LEU A 724 6.23 -12.16 -18.81
N LEU A 725 6.01 -11.72 -20.06
CA LEU A 725 7.08 -11.49 -21.05
C LEU A 725 8.13 -10.49 -20.55
N GLU A 726 7.71 -9.36 -19.96
CA GLU A 726 8.60 -8.36 -19.37
C GLU A 726 9.47 -8.94 -18.24
N GLU A 727 8.87 -9.72 -17.32
CA GLU A 727 9.62 -10.31 -16.20
C GLU A 727 10.59 -11.40 -16.68
N LEU A 728 10.25 -12.16 -17.73
CA LEU A 728 11.15 -13.13 -18.36
C LEU A 728 12.38 -12.45 -18.96
N GLY A 729 12.19 -11.40 -19.77
CA GLY A 729 13.31 -10.64 -20.33
C GLY A 729 14.15 -9.93 -19.25
N THR A 730 13.49 -9.36 -18.24
CA THR A 730 14.17 -8.73 -17.09
C THR A 730 14.99 -9.74 -16.28
N GLY A 731 14.50 -10.96 -16.13
CA GLY A 731 15.22 -12.07 -15.49
C GLY A 731 16.53 -12.38 -16.20
N VAL A 732 16.51 -12.47 -17.53
CA VAL A 732 17.73 -12.64 -18.36
C VAL A 732 18.68 -11.45 -18.17
N LEU A 733 18.19 -10.22 -18.29
CA LEU A 733 19.02 -9.02 -18.12
C LEU A 733 19.75 -8.98 -16.78
N GLN A 734 19.13 -9.46 -15.69
CA GLN A 734 19.77 -9.49 -14.38
C GLN A 734 20.96 -10.46 -14.33
N GLN A 735 20.93 -11.57 -15.08
CA GLN A 735 22.02 -12.54 -15.12
C GLN A 735 23.28 -12.00 -15.81
N TYR A 736 23.09 -11.13 -16.81
CA TYR A 736 24.16 -10.58 -17.67
C TYR A 736 24.73 -9.25 -17.17
N LYS A 737 24.32 -8.77 -15.98
CA LYS A 737 24.95 -7.57 -15.39
C LYS A 737 26.41 -7.85 -14.98
N PRO A 738 27.30 -6.84 -15.04
CA PRO A 738 28.72 -6.99 -14.65
C PRO A 738 28.90 -7.51 -13.22
N ASP A 739 28.06 -7.04 -12.29
CA ASP A 739 28.13 -7.39 -10.85
C ASP A 739 27.38 -8.68 -10.48
N SER A 740 26.98 -9.48 -11.48
CA SER A 740 26.20 -10.70 -11.26
C SER A 740 27.07 -11.81 -10.67
N ALA A 741 26.68 -12.33 -9.52
CA ALA A 741 27.33 -13.49 -8.87
C ALA A 741 27.10 -14.83 -9.62
N ILE A 742 26.34 -14.82 -10.73
CA ILE A 742 25.99 -16.03 -11.50
C ILE A 742 27.07 -16.33 -12.53
N THR A 743 27.65 -17.53 -12.46
CA THR A 743 28.66 -18.03 -13.40
C THR A 743 28.10 -18.16 -14.81
N LEU A 744 28.94 -18.01 -15.85
CA LEU A 744 28.52 -18.07 -17.26
C LEU A 744 27.72 -19.34 -17.60
N ASP A 745 28.13 -20.50 -17.08
CA ASP A 745 27.48 -21.80 -17.35
C ASP A 745 26.06 -21.95 -16.76
N GLN A 746 25.67 -21.05 -15.85
CA GLN A 746 24.34 -21.06 -15.20
C GLN A 746 23.35 -20.09 -15.84
N ARG A 747 23.82 -19.24 -16.77
CA ARG A 747 23.00 -18.23 -17.44
C ARG A 747 22.21 -18.84 -18.59
N VAL A 748 21.07 -18.24 -18.93
CA VAL A 748 20.36 -18.61 -20.16
C VAL A 748 21.24 -18.27 -21.37
N PRO A 749 21.59 -19.22 -22.25
CA PRO A 749 22.45 -18.95 -23.40
C PRO A 749 21.83 -17.92 -24.35
N VAL A 750 22.66 -17.03 -24.92
CA VAL A 750 22.21 -15.98 -25.85
C VAL A 750 21.42 -16.54 -27.03
N SER A 751 21.82 -17.70 -27.57
CA SER A 751 21.09 -18.37 -28.67
C SER A 751 19.64 -18.70 -28.31
N VAL A 752 19.39 -19.15 -27.08
CA VAL A 752 18.04 -19.44 -26.57
C VAL A 752 17.24 -18.14 -26.41
N VAL A 753 17.89 -17.07 -25.96
CA VAL A 753 17.27 -15.73 -25.83
C VAL A 753 16.89 -15.17 -27.21
N VAL A 754 17.71 -15.38 -28.24
CA VAL A 754 17.41 -15.02 -29.63
C VAL A 754 16.18 -15.78 -30.12
N THR A 755 16.16 -17.11 -29.98
CA THR A 755 15.00 -17.94 -30.34
C THR A 755 13.71 -17.47 -29.68
N PHE A 756 13.79 -17.14 -28.38
CA PHE A 756 12.67 -16.59 -27.61
C PHE A 756 12.13 -15.28 -28.19
N TRP A 757 12.99 -14.30 -28.44
CA TRP A 757 12.55 -13.00 -28.98
C TRP A 757 12.09 -13.10 -30.44
N THR A 758 12.72 -13.93 -31.26
CA THR A 758 12.26 -14.24 -32.62
C THR A 758 10.84 -14.81 -32.60
N MET A 759 10.53 -15.73 -31.69
CA MET A 759 9.16 -16.25 -31.51
C MET A 759 8.17 -15.14 -31.13
N MET A 760 8.52 -14.25 -30.19
CA MET A 760 7.64 -13.15 -29.78
C MET A 760 7.39 -12.14 -30.89
N LEU A 761 8.44 -11.77 -31.63
CA LEU A 761 8.40 -10.78 -32.72
C LEU A 761 7.66 -11.31 -33.95
N ASN A 762 7.72 -12.62 -34.20
CA ASN A 762 6.91 -13.26 -35.24
C ASN A 762 5.47 -13.57 -34.78
N GLY A 763 5.19 -13.43 -33.49
CA GLY A 763 3.91 -13.75 -32.86
C GLY A 763 3.08 -12.50 -32.53
N PRO A 764 2.42 -12.43 -31.36
CA PRO A 764 1.42 -11.41 -31.03
C PRO A 764 2.01 -10.06 -30.62
N LEU A 765 3.32 -9.96 -30.38
CA LEU A 765 3.94 -8.74 -29.83
C LEU A 765 3.78 -7.51 -30.75
N PRO A 766 4.05 -7.58 -32.07
CA PRO A 766 3.84 -6.43 -32.96
C PRO A 766 2.38 -5.97 -33.00
N GLY A 767 1.42 -6.91 -33.08
CA GLY A 767 -0.01 -6.60 -33.05
C GLY A 767 -0.44 -5.95 -31.73
N THR A 768 0.12 -6.43 -30.62
CA THR A 768 -0.11 -5.85 -29.28
C THR A 768 0.40 -4.40 -29.19
N LEU A 769 1.59 -4.12 -29.74
CA LEU A 769 2.18 -2.78 -29.79
C LEU A 769 1.35 -1.82 -30.64
N GLN A 770 0.68 -2.31 -31.68
CA GLN A 770 -0.16 -1.51 -32.57
C GLN A 770 -1.63 -1.37 -32.11
N ASN A 771 -2.02 -2.02 -31.01
CA ASN A 771 -3.39 -2.04 -30.50
C ASN A 771 -3.79 -0.73 -29.78
N SER A 772 -4.14 0.30 -30.55
CA SER A 772 -4.41 1.66 -30.05
C SER A 772 -5.56 1.81 -29.02
N PRO A 773 -6.64 0.98 -29.03
CA PRO A 773 -7.66 1.02 -27.97
C PRO A 773 -7.15 0.69 -26.56
N HIS A 774 -6.06 -0.08 -26.44
CA HIS A 774 -5.60 -0.63 -25.16
C HIS A 774 -4.22 -0.08 -24.75
N ALA A 775 -4.18 1.20 -24.37
CA ALA A 775 -2.93 1.90 -24.01
C ALA A 775 -2.12 1.23 -22.88
N THR A 776 -2.77 0.62 -21.88
CA THR A 776 -2.07 -0.10 -20.79
C THR A 776 -1.37 -1.35 -21.29
N LEU A 777 -1.94 -2.03 -22.28
CA LEU A 777 -1.35 -3.20 -22.92
C LEU A 777 -0.16 -2.79 -23.80
N GLN A 778 -0.32 -1.75 -24.62
CA GLN A 778 0.80 -1.17 -25.39
C GLN A 778 1.96 -0.72 -24.49
N THR A 779 1.65 -0.11 -23.34
CA THR A 779 2.65 0.29 -22.34
C THR A 779 3.46 -0.92 -21.85
N SER A 780 2.77 -2.00 -21.46
CA SER A 780 3.43 -3.24 -21.01
C SER A 780 4.24 -3.91 -22.12
N ALA A 781 3.78 -3.85 -23.37
CA ALA A 781 4.53 -4.38 -24.52
C ALA A 781 5.79 -3.55 -24.83
N CYS A 782 5.75 -2.22 -24.68
CA CYS A 782 6.94 -1.36 -24.77
C CYS A 782 7.94 -1.67 -23.65
N ASP A 783 7.45 -1.84 -22.42
CA ASP A 783 8.31 -2.20 -21.28
C ASP A 783 8.93 -3.59 -21.49
N ALA A 784 8.20 -4.55 -22.07
CA ALA A 784 8.74 -5.85 -22.48
C ALA A 784 9.86 -5.71 -23.54
N LEU A 785 9.69 -4.91 -24.59
CA LEU A 785 10.77 -4.64 -25.56
C LEU A 785 12.01 -4.02 -24.90
N SER A 786 11.82 -3.18 -23.88
CA SER A 786 12.95 -2.60 -23.12
C SER A 786 13.74 -3.64 -22.30
N SER A 787 13.24 -4.88 -22.21
CA SER A 787 13.88 -5.98 -21.50
C SER A 787 14.68 -6.94 -22.40
N VAL A 788 14.81 -6.64 -23.71
CA VAL A 788 15.65 -7.42 -24.63
C VAL A 788 17.13 -7.28 -24.25
N LEU A 789 17.84 -8.40 -24.21
CA LEU A 789 19.29 -8.46 -23.96
C LEU A 789 20.05 -7.84 -25.16
N PRO A 790 20.99 -6.89 -24.97
CA PRO A 790 21.69 -6.24 -26.08
C PRO A 790 22.38 -7.21 -27.04
N GLU A 791 23.08 -8.22 -26.52
CA GLU A 791 23.78 -9.24 -27.30
C GLU A 791 22.81 -10.11 -28.12
N ALA A 792 21.63 -10.40 -27.55
CA ALA A 792 20.58 -11.11 -28.28
C ALA A 792 19.96 -10.21 -29.35
N PHE A 793 19.74 -8.93 -29.08
CA PHE A 793 19.24 -7.97 -30.06
C PHE A 793 20.16 -7.87 -31.29
N SER A 794 21.47 -7.78 -31.07
CA SER A 794 22.46 -7.76 -32.16
C SER A 794 22.49 -9.06 -33.00
N SER A 795 21.94 -10.15 -32.47
CA SER A 795 21.89 -11.45 -33.14
C SER A 795 20.52 -11.74 -33.79
N LEU A 796 19.54 -10.84 -33.66
CA LEU A 796 18.25 -10.93 -34.37
C LEU A 796 18.43 -10.63 -35.86
N GLN A 797 17.48 -11.07 -36.69
CA GLN A 797 17.47 -10.73 -38.12
C GLN A 797 17.29 -9.22 -38.32
N ASP A 798 17.87 -8.67 -39.39
CA ASP A 798 17.89 -7.22 -39.63
C ASP A 798 16.48 -6.61 -39.71
N ASP A 799 15.53 -7.33 -40.33
CA ASP A 799 14.12 -6.93 -40.42
C ASP A 799 13.45 -6.86 -39.03
N GLN A 800 13.80 -7.78 -38.13
CA GLN A 800 13.31 -7.79 -36.74
C GLN A 800 13.89 -6.66 -35.91
N GLN A 801 15.17 -6.33 -36.10
CA GLN A 801 15.80 -5.17 -35.45
C GLN A 801 15.14 -3.86 -35.91
N ILE A 802 14.95 -3.70 -37.23
CA ILE A 802 14.27 -2.56 -37.85
C ILE A 802 12.82 -2.45 -37.35
N LEU A 803 12.11 -3.57 -37.25
CA LEU A 803 10.74 -3.62 -36.72
C LEU A 803 10.66 -3.05 -35.30
N CYS A 804 11.53 -3.51 -34.39
CA CYS A 804 11.56 -3.02 -33.01
C CYS A 804 11.78 -1.51 -32.94
N VAL A 805 12.78 -1.00 -33.67
CA VAL A 805 13.12 0.43 -33.72
C VAL A 805 11.95 1.24 -34.29
N THR A 806 11.39 0.80 -35.41
CA THR A 806 10.29 1.49 -36.10
C THR A 806 9.04 1.57 -35.23
N LEU A 807 8.68 0.48 -34.54
CA LEU A 807 7.54 0.44 -33.63
C LEU A 807 7.73 1.42 -32.46
N LEU A 808 8.91 1.43 -31.81
CA LEU A 808 9.19 2.31 -30.69
C LEU A 808 9.20 3.79 -31.10
N LEU A 809 9.79 4.13 -32.25
CA LEU A 809 9.77 5.48 -32.81
C LEU A 809 8.33 5.93 -33.12
N GLY A 810 7.53 5.06 -33.76
CA GLY A 810 6.12 5.34 -34.03
C GLY A 810 5.30 5.57 -32.76
N LEU A 811 5.48 4.73 -31.74
CA LEU A 811 4.75 4.83 -30.46
C LEU A 811 5.16 6.05 -29.63
N ASN A 812 6.34 6.62 -29.84
CA ASN A 812 6.73 7.92 -29.25
C ASN A 812 5.85 9.08 -29.74
N HIS A 813 5.13 8.92 -30.85
CA HIS A 813 4.14 9.88 -31.34
C HIS A 813 2.71 9.59 -30.87
N SER A 814 2.49 8.60 -30.00
CA SER A 814 1.18 8.28 -29.45
C SER A 814 0.55 9.47 -28.72
N GLU A 815 -0.77 9.65 -28.86
CA GLU A 815 -1.51 10.63 -28.08
C GLU A 815 -1.64 10.24 -26.59
N ASN A 816 -1.49 8.95 -26.28
CA ASN A 816 -1.58 8.47 -24.91
C ASN A 816 -0.24 8.70 -24.15
N PRO A 817 -0.23 9.48 -23.06
CA PRO A 817 1.01 9.78 -22.34
C PRO A 817 1.69 8.56 -21.69
N LEU A 818 0.95 7.49 -21.39
CA LEU A 818 1.55 6.27 -20.81
C LEU A 818 2.37 5.52 -21.87
N VAL A 819 1.79 5.32 -23.06
CA VAL A 819 2.44 4.66 -24.18
C VAL A 819 3.66 5.45 -24.63
N LYS A 820 3.51 6.77 -24.80
CA LYS A 820 4.63 7.66 -25.14
C LYS A 820 5.76 7.59 -24.10
N ALA A 821 5.44 7.59 -22.81
CA ALA A 821 6.44 7.50 -21.73
C ALA A 821 7.18 6.15 -21.73
N ALA A 822 6.51 5.05 -22.06
CA ALA A 822 7.15 3.73 -22.18
C ALA A 822 8.01 3.63 -23.44
N ALA A 823 7.52 4.13 -24.58
CA ALA A 823 8.26 4.14 -25.86
C ALA A 823 9.55 4.96 -25.77
N VAL A 824 9.48 6.21 -25.27
CA VAL A 824 10.68 7.06 -25.12
C VAL A 824 11.70 6.46 -24.15
N ARG A 825 11.22 5.75 -23.12
CA ARG A 825 12.08 5.02 -22.19
C ARG A 825 12.77 3.84 -22.88
N ALA A 826 12.05 3.04 -23.66
CA ALA A 826 12.60 1.90 -24.39
C ALA A 826 13.66 2.36 -25.41
N LEU A 827 13.41 3.45 -26.15
CA LEU A 827 14.42 4.07 -27.01
C LEU A 827 15.68 4.49 -26.23
N GLY A 828 15.50 5.05 -25.02
CA GLY A 828 16.60 5.38 -24.11
C GLY A 828 17.35 4.18 -23.53
N VAL A 829 16.80 2.97 -23.65
CA VAL A 829 17.52 1.71 -23.37
C VAL A 829 18.27 1.25 -24.62
N TYR A 830 17.62 1.27 -25.78
CA TYR A 830 18.20 0.81 -27.05
C TYR A 830 19.42 1.63 -27.48
N ILE A 831 19.47 2.92 -27.11
CA ILE A 831 20.64 3.79 -27.34
C ILE A 831 21.92 3.32 -26.63
N LEU A 832 21.80 2.38 -25.68
CA LEU A 832 22.94 1.79 -24.99
C LEU A 832 23.47 0.53 -25.70
N PHE A 833 22.74 -0.02 -26.68
CA PHE A 833 23.12 -1.24 -27.38
C PHE A 833 24.29 -0.94 -28.33
N SER A 834 25.32 -1.79 -28.33
CA SER A 834 26.54 -1.58 -29.13
C SER A 834 26.25 -1.47 -30.63
N CYS A 835 25.38 -2.35 -31.16
CA CYS A 835 25.02 -2.35 -32.59
C CYS A 835 24.22 -1.11 -33.03
N LEU A 836 23.44 -0.51 -32.12
CA LEU A 836 22.60 0.65 -32.43
C LEU A 836 23.30 1.97 -32.14
N ARG A 837 24.08 2.06 -31.06
CA ARG A 837 24.74 3.30 -30.67
C ARG A 837 25.79 3.78 -31.67
N GLN A 838 26.32 2.87 -32.49
CA GLN A 838 27.27 3.19 -33.55
C GLN A 838 26.60 3.73 -34.82
N ASP A 839 25.29 3.52 -34.98
CA ASP A 839 24.52 4.08 -36.08
C ASP A 839 24.09 5.52 -35.77
N VAL A 840 24.77 6.48 -36.39
CA VAL A 840 24.51 7.92 -36.22
C VAL A 840 23.06 8.28 -36.59
N MET A 841 22.46 7.62 -37.58
CA MET A 841 21.09 7.89 -38.00
C MET A 841 20.10 7.49 -36.91
N PHE A 842 20.26 6.29 -36.35
CA PHE A 842 19.44 5.84 -35.22
C PHE A 842 19.61 6.75 -33.99
N VAL A 843 20.85 7.16 -33.67
CA VAL A 843 21.11 8.09 -32.57
C VAL A 843 20.40 9.43 -32.81
N ALA A 844 20.43 9.95 -34.04
CA ALA A 844 19.80 11.20 -34.41
C ALA A 844 18.26 11.12 -34.37
N ASP A 845 17.66 10.05 -34.88
CA ASP A 845 16.22 9.82 -34.83
C ASP A 845 15.73 9.68 -33.38
N THR A 846 16.47 8.92 -32.57
CA THR A 846 16.21 8.76 -31.14
C THR A 846 16.33 10.09 -30.40
N ALA A 847 17.34 10.91 -30.71
CA ALA A 847 17.46 12.25 -30.14
C ALA A 847 16.23 13.10 -30.47
N ASN A 848 15.82 13.19 -31.74
CA ASN A 848 14.64 13.96 -32.13
C ASN A 848 13.37 13.46 -31.42
N ALA A 849 13.17 12.15 -31.33
CA ALA A 849 12.07 11.54 -30.60
C ALA A 849 12.06 11.95 -29.11
N ILE A 850 13.22 11.90 -28.45
CA ILE A 850 13.38 12.30 -27.04
C ILE A 850 13.12 13.80 -26.86
N LEU A 851 13.66 14.65 -27.74
CA LEU A 851 13.49 16.10 -27.67
C LEU A 851 12.02 16.50 -27.81
N ASN A 852 11.28 15.87 -28.71
CA ASN A 852 9.84 16.07 -28.82
C ASN A 852 9.10 15.72 -27.52
N SER A 853 9.48 14.60 -26.88
CA SER A 853 8.88 14.13 -25.63
C SER A 853 9.29 14.96 -24.40
N LEU A 854 10.39 15.71 -24.44
CA LEU A 854 10.78 16.65 -23.38
C LEU A 854 9.85 17.86 -23.28
N HIS A 855 9.14 18.19 -24.35
CA HIS A 855 8.17 19.30 -24.38
C HIS A 855 6.72 18.83 -24.16
N ASP A 856 6.51 17.56 -23.77
CA ASP A 856 5.17 16.99 -23.56
C ASP A 856 4.46 17.60 -22.34
N LYS A 857 3.13 17.69 -22.39
CA LYS A 857 2.29 18.20 -21.30
C LYS A 857 2.40 17.35 -20.03
N SER A 858 2.59 16.04 -20.18
CA SER A 858 2.67 15.09 -19.08
C SER A 858 4.04 15.14 -18.38
N PRO A 859 4.10 15.40 -17.06
CA PRO A 859 5.35 15.38 -16.32
C PRO A 859 6.00 13.99 -16.28
N ASN A 860 5.22 12.91 -16.43
CA ASN A 860 5.76 11.56 -16.49
C ASN A 860 6.52 11.31 -17.81
N VAL A 861 5.96 11.77 -18.93
CA VAL A 861 6.63 11.68 -20.25
C VAL A 861 7.94 12.46 -20.22
N ARG A 862 7.90 13.72 -19.76
CA ARG A 862 9.11 14.55 -19.65
C ARG A 862 10.18 13.93 -18.75
N ALA A 863 9.78 13.29 -17.64
CA ALA A 863 10.72 12.60 -16.76
C ALA A 863 11.39 11.38 -17.42
N LYS A 864 10.65 10.59 -18.22
CA LYS A 864 11.22 9.47 -18.99
C LYS A 864 12.09 9.97 -20.14
N ALA A 865 11.65 11.00 -20.86
CA ALA A 865 12.43 11.64 -21.93
C ALA A 865 13.75 12.23 -21.41
N ALA A 866 13.74 12.92 -20.27
CA ALA A 866 14.98 13.44 -19.68
C ALA A 866 15.93 12.33 -19.24
N TRP A 867 15.41 11.23 -18.68
CA TRP A 867 16.22 10.05 -18.37
C TRP A 867 16.86 9.46 -19.63
N SER A 868 16.09 9.29 -20.71
CA SER A 868 16.58 8.82 -22.01
C SER A 868 17.58 9.78 -22.64
N LEU A 869 17.37 11.09 -22.53
CA LEU A 869 18.33 12.11 -23.01
C LEU A 869 19.68 11.95 -22.31
N GLY A 870 19.65 11.78 -20.98
CA GLY A 870 20.87 11.54 -20.23
C GLY A 870 21.62 10.31 -20.75
N ASN A 871 20.94 9.18 -20.94
CA ASN A 871 21.56 7.96 -21.50
C ASN A 871 22.13 8.21 -22.90
N LEU A 872 21.39 8.90 -23.76
CA LEU A 872 21.86 9.26 -25.10
C LEU A 872 23.15 10.08 -25.03
N THR A 873 23.22 11.06 -24.13
CA THR A 873 24.44 11.87 -23.99
C THR A 873 25.61 11.13 -23.34
N ASP A 874 25.37 10.15 -22.46
CA ASP A 874 26.45 9.26 -22.00
C ASP A 874 26.98 8.44 -23.18
N THR A 875 26.08 7.91 -24.01
CA THR A 875 26.43 7.20 -25.25
C THR A 875 27.29 8.06 -26.18
N LEU A 876 26.96 9.34 -26.36
CA LEU A 876 27.77 10.25 -27.17
C LEU A 876 29.21 10.37 -26.64
N ILE A 877 29.39 10.47 -25.33
CA ILE A 877 30.72 10.52 -24.70
C ILE A 877 31.46 9.20 -24.85
N ILE A 878 30.79 8.06 -24.62
CA ILE A 878 31.40 6.74 -24.81
C ILE A 878 31.89 6.58 -26.26
N ASN A 879 31.05 6.92 -27.25
CA ASN A 879 31.42 6.82 -28.65
C ASN A 879 32.55 7.79 -29.03
N MET A 880 32.55 9.01 -28.47
CA MET A 880 33.66 9.95 -28.66
C MET A 880 34.99 9.37 -28.14
N GLU A 881 34.96 8.68 -26.99
CA GLU A 881 36.15 8.05 -26.40
C GLU A 881 36.58 6.78 -27.15
N THR A 882 35.65 5.96 -27.65
CA THR A 882 35.97 4.66 -28.29
C THR A 882 36.17 4.74 -29.80
N MET A 883 35.39 5.57 -30.50
CA MET A 883 35.40 5.70 -31.97
C MET A 883 36.24 6.89 -32.44
N GLY A 884 36.57 7.82 -31.54
CA GLY A 884 37.37 8.99 -31.84
C GLY A 884 36.59 10.11 -32.53
N GLN A 885 37.33 10.98 -33.20
CA GLN A 885 36.85 12.27 -33.69
C GLN A 885 35.88 12.16 -34.90
N SER A 886 35.96 11.07 -35.67
CA SER A 886 35.10 10.83 -36.84
C SER A 886 33.62 10.75 -36.49
N PHE A 887 33.27 10.06 -35.40
CA PHE A 887 31.88 9.98 -34.92
C PHE A 887 31.32 11.37 -34.54
N GLN A 888 32.18 12.20 -33.95
CA GLN A 888 31.79 13.55 -33.51
C GLN A 888 31.54 14.49 -34.69
N GLU A 889 32.27 14.32 -35.79
CA GLU A 889 32.12 15.09 -37.03
C GLU A 889 30.89 14.67 -37.86
N GLU A 890 30.47 13.42 -37.77
CA GLU A 890 29.26 12.91 -38.45
C GLU A 890 27.95 13.36 -37.77
N PHE A 891 28.02 13.77 -36.50
CA PHE A 891 26.85 14.18 -35.74
C PHE A 891 26.38 15.60 -36.11
N SER A 892 25.07 15.78 -36.29
CA SER A 892 24.53 17.07 -36.77
C SER A 892 24.67 18.22 -35.76
N ASP A 893 25.36 19.29 -36.14
CA ASP A 893 25.46 20.55 -35.39
C ASP A 893 24.10 21.11 -34.98
N LEU A 894 23.11 21.06 -35.88
CA LEU A 894 21.77 21.59 -35.62
C LEU A 894 21.07 20.79 -34.52
N LEU A 895 21.21 19.46 -34.57
CA LEU A 895 20.66 18.58 -33.55
C LEU A 895 21.36 18.78 -32.21
N LEU A 896 22.70 18.91 -32.21
CA LEU A 896 23.50 19.18 -31.02
C LEU A 896 23.08 20.50 -30.35
N LEU A 897 22.85 21.55 -31.13
CA LEU A 897 22.33 22.83 -30.64
C LEU A 897 20.92 22.69 -30.05
N LYS A 898 20.03 21.94 -30.70
CA LYS A 898 18.69 21.67 -30.18
C LYS A 898 18.75 20.90 -28.86
N MET A 899 19.61 19.88 -28.76
CA MET A 899 19.80 19.10 -27.54
C MET A 899 20.25 19.98 -26.38
N LEU A 900 21.22 20.87 -26.62
CA LEU A 900 21.71 21.80 -25.61
C LEU A 900 20.59 22.72 -25.11
N ARG A 901 19.83 23.33 -26.02
CA ARG A 901 18.71 24.23 -25.67
C ARG A 901 17.58 23.51 -24.93
N SER A 902 17.15 22.34 -25.41
CA SER A 902 16.08 21.57 -24.76
C SER A 902 16.50 21.04 -23.39
N ALA A 903 17.76 20.63 -23.21
CA ALA A 903 18.29 20.24 -21.90
C ALA A 903 18.34 21.43 -20.94
N THR A 904 18.70 22.62 -21.43
CA THR A 904 18.70 23.86 -20.63
C THR A 904 17.30 24.22 -20.16
N GLU A 905 16.31 24.12 -21.04
CA GLU A 905 14.91 24.35 -20.65
C GLU A 905 14.41 23.28 -19.67
N ALA A 906 14.69 21.99 -19.93
CA ALA A 906 14.31 20.90 -19.03
C ALA A 906 14.97 20.98 -17.64
N SER A 907 16.11 21.67 -17.52
CA SER A 907 16.77 21.93 -16.23
C SER A 907 15.99 22.89 -15.32
N LYS A 908 14.98 23.59 -15.85
CA LYS A 908 14.09 24.48 -15.09
C LYS A 908 12.83 23.77 -14.56
N ASP A 909 12.61 22.52 -14.94
CA ASP A 909 11.46 21.71 -14.50
C ASP A 909 11.71 21.09 -13.09
N ARG A 910 10.80 20.22 -12.64
CA ARG A 910 10.85 19.51 -11.37
C ARG A 910 12.05 18.57 -11.27
N ASP A 911 12.48 18.29 -10.05
CA ASP A 911 13.69 17.50 -9.71
C ASP A 911 13.89 16.18 -10.48
N LYS A 912 12.82 15.45 -10.81
CA LYS A 912 12.92 14.20 -11.60
C LYS A 912 13.41 14.45 -13.03
N VAL A 913 12.95 15.52 -13.66
CA VAL A 913 13.36 15.95 -15.02
C VAL A 913 14.71 16.65 -14.90
N LYS A 914 14.79 17.65 -14.01
CA LYS A 914 15.97 18.49 -13.79
C LYS A 914 17.24 17.68 -13.52
N SER A 915 17.16 16.64 -12.69
CA SER A 915 18.34 15.80 -12.38
C SER A 915 18.95 15.15 -13.62
N ASN A 916 18.16 14.66 -14.58
CA ASN A 916 18.71 14.06 -15.79
C ASN A 916 19.06 15.10 -16.85
N ALA A 917 18.32 16.22 -16.91
CA ALA A 917 18.61 17.32 -17.81
C ALA A 917 19.99 17.95 -17.54
N VAL A 918 20.35 18.22 -16.28
CA VAL A 918 21.68 18.77 -15.95
C VAL A 918 22.82 17.81 -16.26
N ARG A 919 22.58 16.50 -16.12
CA ARG A 919 23.55 15.47 -16.54
C ARG A 919 23.77 15.51 -18.06
N ALA A 920 22.68 15.60 -18.83
CA ALA A 920 22.75 15.76 -20.27
C ALA A 920 23.49 17.04 -20.69
N LEU A 921 23.27 18.16 -20.00
CA LEU A 921 24.01 19.41 -20.27
C LEU A 921 25.51 19.26 -20.13
N GLY A 922 25.97 18.66 -19.03
CA GLY A 922 27.42 18.45 -18.81
C GLY A 922 28.06 17.60 -19.89
N ASN A 923 27.38 16.54 -20.31
CA ASN A 923 27.85 15.66 -21.39
C ASN A 923 27.84 16.36 -22.76
N VAL A 924 26.77 17.07 -23.12
CA VAL A 924 26.71 17.80 -24.41
C VAL A 924 27.80 18.87 -24.47
N LEU A 925 28.00 19.64 -23.39
CA LEU A 925 29.07 20.63 -23.29
C LEU A 925 30.46 19.99 -23.38
N HIS A 926 30.65 18.78 -22.84
CA HIS A 926 31.88 18.02 -23.01
C HIS A 926 32.10 17.61 -24.48
N PHE A 927 31.03 17.24 -25.18
CA PHE A 927 31.05 16.80 -26.58
C PHE A 927 31.22 17.94 -27.60
N LEU A 928 31.25 19.22 -27.21
CA LEU A 928 31.42 20.31 -28.17
C LEU A 928 32.86 20.40 -28.71
N GLN A 929 32.98 20.64 -30.01
CA GLN A 929 34.27 20.87 -30.70
C GLN A 929 34.60 22.38 -30.86
N PRO A 930 35.87 22.75 -31.15
CA PRO A 930 36.27 24.15 -31.35
C PRO A 930 35.44 24.93 -32.39
N CYS A 931 35.01 24.27 -33.47
CA CYS A 931 34.13 24.88 -34.48
C CYS A 931 32.79 25.34 -33.89
N HIS A 932 32.23 24.58 -32.94
CA HIS A 932 30.99 24.93 -32.24
C HIS A 932 31.19 26.12 -31.32
N ILE A 933 32.32 26.18 -30.61
CA ILE A 933 32.63 27.30 -29.69
C ILE A 933 32.81 28.61 -30.48
N ALA A 934 33.41 28.53 -31.67
CA ALA A 934 33.57 29.67 -32.56
C ALA A 934 32.25 30.11 -33.22
N ASN A 935 31.24 29.23 -33.30
CA ASN A 935 29.98 29.50 -33.97
C ASN A 935 29.06 30.41 -33.12
N PRO A 936 28.66 31.59 -33.63
CA PRO A 936 27.78 32.50 -32.91
C PRO A 936 26.45 31.90 -32.46
N ARG A 937 25.91 30.91 -33.20
CA ARG A 937 24.62 30.27 -32.86
C ARG A 937 24.69 29.43 -31.58
N PHE A 938 25.88 28.91 -31.26
CA PHE A 938 26.12 28.09 -30.07
C PHE A 938 26.49 28.94 -28.86
N ARG A 939 27.11 30.10 -29.05
CA ARG A 939 27.62 30.95 -27.96
C ARG A 939 26.58 31.22 -26.86
N GLU A 940 25.42 31.74 -27.24
CA GLU A 940 24.33 32.03 -26.30
C GLU A 940 23.84 30.76 -25.59
N ALA A 941 23.64 29.68 -26.34
CA ALA A 941 23.17 28.41 -25.78
C ALA A 941 24.18 27.80 -24.79
N ILE A 942 25.49 27.93 -25.05
CA ILE A 942 26.56 27.48 -24.16
C ILE A 942 26.55 28.29 -22.86
N GLU A 943 26.48 29.62 -22.95
CA GLU A 943 26.45 30.50 -21.78
C GLU A 943 25.23 30.24 -20.89
N GLU A 944 24.04 30.12 -21.47
CA GLU A 944 22.81 29.78 -20.74
C GLU A 944 22.92 28.41 -20.05
N SER A 945 23.47 27.42 -20.74
CA SER A 945 23.64 26.06 -20.22
C SER A 945 24.61 26.02 -19.04
N LEU A 946 25.73 26.72 -19.14
CA LEU A 946 26.71 26.84 -18.06
C LEU A 946 26.07 27.53 -16.84
N GLN A 947 25.31 28.59 -17.05
CA GLN A 947 24.66 29.29 -15.95
C GLN A 947 23.56 28.46 -15.29
N ALA A 948 22.83 27.65 -16.06
CA ALA A 948 21.87 26.69 -15.52
C ALA A 948 22.55 25.64 -14.63
N LEU A 949 23.73 25.15 -15.01
CA LEU A 949 24.52 24.22 -14.19
C LEU A 949 25.03 24.87 -12.89
N ILE A 950 25.65 26.05 -13.00
CA ILE A 950 26.22 26.78 -11.85
C ILE A 950 25.13 27.11 -10.83
N SER A 951 24.01 27.68 -11.29
CA SER A 951 22.86 27.99 -10.42
C SER A 951 22.28 26.73 -9.76
N THR A 952 22.26 25.58 -10.46
CA THR A 952 21.76 24.33 -9.90
C THR A 952 22.65 23.79 -8.79
N VAL A 953 23.97 23.91 -8.88
CA VAL A 953 24.92 23.51 -7.82
C VAL A 953 24.64 24.26 -6.50
N GLN A 954 24.36 25.56 -6.61
CA GLN A 954 24.10 26.45 -5.46
C GLN A 954 22.64 26.41 -4.97
N SER A 955 21.71 25.86 -5.74
CA SER A 955 20.29 25.83 -5.40
C SER A 955 19.94 24.90 -4.22
N GLU A 956 18.72 25.07 -3.69
CA GLU A 956 18.11 24.17 -2.70
C GLU A 956 17.46 22.91 -3.32
N ALA A 957 17.82 22.55 -4.56
CA ALA A 957 17.30 21.34 -5.19
C ALA A 957 17.68 20.07 -4.41
N THR A 958 16.99 18.96 -4.68
CA THR A 958 17.31 17.68 -4.04
C THR A 958 18.78 17.31 -4.23
N MET A 959 19.34 16.58 -3.26
CA MET A 959 20.76 16.19 -3.27
C MET A 959 21.14 15.43 -4.55
N LYS A 960 20.22 14.66 -5.15
CA LYS A 960 20.44 14.00 -6.45
C LYS A 960 20.67 15.00 -7.59
N VAL A 961 19.87 16.08 -7.64
CA VAL A 961 20.03 17.13 -8.66
C VAL A 961 21.38 17.83 -8.50
N ARG A 962 21.74 18.21 -7.27
CA ARG A 962 23.02 18.88 -6.97
C ARG A 962 24.22 17.98 -7.25
N TRP A 963 24.12 16.68 -6.92
CA TRP A 963 25.12 15.67 -7.26
C TRP A 963 25.33 15.58 -8.77
N ASN A 964 24.24 15.50 -9.56
CA ASN A 964 24.32 15.45 -11.02
C ASN A 964 24.88 16.75 -11.61
N ALA A 965 24.58 17.92 -11.02
CA ALA A 965 25.11 19.20 -11.47
C ALA A 965 26.63 19.34 -11.20
N CYS A 966 27.11 18.87 -10.04
CA CYS A 966 28.55 18.82 -9.75
C CYS A 966 29.27 17.87 -10.72
N TYR A 967 28.70 16.69 -10.95
CA TYR A 967 29.20 15.74 -11.95
C TYR A 967 29.24 16.37 -13.36
N ALA A 968 28.18 17.08 -13.76
CA ALA A 968 28.08 17.75 -15.04
C ALA A 968 29.16 18.83 -15.23
N LEU A 969 29.39 19.70 -14.24
CA LEU A 969 30.50 20.67 -14.29
C LEU A 969 31.86 19.98 -14.41
N GLY A 970 32.04 18.84 -13.74
CA GLY A 970 33.24 18.04 -13.93
C GLY A 970 33.45 17.60 -15.38
N ASN A 971 32.39 17.14 -16.07
CA ASN A 971 32.48 16.80 -17.49
C ASN A 971 32.73 18.03 -18.37
N VAL A 972 32.14 19.19 -18.06
CA VAL A 972 32.44 20.46 -18.75
C VAL A 972 33.95 20.76 -18.69
N PHE A 973 34.59 20.58 -17.54
CA PHE A 973 36.02 20.84 -17.35
C PHE A 973 36.94 19.90 -18.11
N LYS A 974 36.43 18.77 -18.64
CA LYS A 974 37.21 17.88 -19.50
C LYS A 974 37.33 18.39 -20.94
N ASN A 975 36.51 19.37 -21.36
CA ASN A 975 36.54 19.86 -22.73
C ASN A 975 37.68 20.88 -22.94
N PRO A 976 38.70 20.57 -23.77
CA PRO A 976 39.79 21.48 -24.05
C PRO A 976 39.41 22.67 -24.93
N ALA A 977 38.27 22.60 -25.64
CA ALA A 977 37.78 23.68 -26.50
C ALA A 977 37.15 24.85 -25.71
N LEU A 978 36.78 24.61 -24.45
CA LEU A 978 36.22 25.65 -23.59
C LEU A 978 37.33 26.52 -22.97
N PRO A 979 37.14 27.85 -22.87
CA PRO A 979 38.12 28.79 -22.32
C PRO A 979 38.19 28.74 -20.79
N LEU A 980 38.57 27.58 -20.23
CA LEU A 980 38.72 27.37 -18.79
C LEU A 980 39.81 28.30 -18.22
N GLY A 981 39.50 28.98 -17.12
CA GLY A 981 40.39 29.93 -16.46
C GLY A 981 40.41 31.34 -17.05
N GLU A 982 39.88 31.52 -18.27
CA GLU A 982 39.81 32.83 -18.94
C GLU A 982 38.40 33.42 -18.92
N ALA A 983 37.37 32.58 -19.11
CA ALA A 983 35.99 33.06 -19.21
C ALA A 983 35.36 33.38 -17.84
N PRO A 984 34.50 34.42 -17.73
CA PRO A 984 33.92 34.85 -16.45
C PRO A 984 33.10 33.79 -15.70
N TRP A 985 32.45 32.88 -16.43
CA TRP A 985 31.65 31.81 -15.83
C TRP A 985 32.52 30.78 -15.09
N THR A 986 33.82 30.68 -15.41
CA THR A 986 34.73 29.72 -14.79
C THR A 986 34.95 30.03 -13.31
N THR A 987 35.18 31.30 -12.98
CA THR A 987 35.24 31.81 -11.61
C THR A 987 33.96 31.50 -10.83
N GLN A 988 32.79 31.69 -11.45
CA GLN A 988 31.50 31.40 -10.82
C GLN A 988 31.33 29.90 -10.55
N ALA A 989 31.72 29.04 -11.50
CA ALA A 989 31.67 27.59 -11.35
C ALA A 989 32.61 27.10 -10.24
N TYR A 990 33.84 27.59 -10.17
CA TYR A 990 34.79 27.24 -9.10
C TYR A 990 34.30 27.72 -7.74
N SER A 991 33.76 28.93 -7.64
CA SER A 991 33.16 29.45 -6.41
C SER A 991 31.97 28.59 -5.95
N ALA A 992 31.08 28.21 -6.87
CA ALA A 992 29.95 27.33 -6.58
C ALA A 992 30.39 25.96 -6.04
N LEU A 993 31.34 25.30 -6.71
CA LEU A 993 31.89 24.01 -6.27
C LEU A 993 32.62 24.14 -4.92
N SER A 994 33.42 25.18 -4.74
CA SER A 994 34.15 25.44 -3.49
C SER A 994 33.18 25.62 -2.31
N SER A 995 32.08 26.35 -2.50
CA SER A 995 31.03 26.49 -1.49
C SER A 995 30.37 25.16 -1.13
N VAL A 996 30.06 24.33 -2.14
CA VAL A 996 29.38 23.04 -1.94
C VAL A 996 30.27 22.01 -1.25
N VAL A 997 31.55 21.91 -1.61
CA VAL A 997 32.48 20.96 -0.96
C VAL A 997 32.70 21.28 0.51
N MET A 998 32.59 22.56 0.91
CA MET A 998 32.72 22.98 2.31
C MET A 998 31.45 22.81 3.13
N SER A 999 30.28 23.14 2.57
CA SER A 999 29.06 23.39 3.37
C SER A 999 27.90 22.42 3.14
N CYS A 1000 27.94 21.58 2.10
CA CYS A 1000 26.81 20.70 1.79
C CYS A 1000 26.68 19.57 2.83
N LYS A 1001 25.48 19.37 3.37
CA LYS A 1001 25.21 18.31 4.36
C LYS A 1001 25.38 16.89 3.80
N ASN A 1002 25.27 16.70 2.49
CA ASN A 1002 25.35 15.38 1.87
C ASN A 1002 26.78 15.10 1.37
N PHE A 1003 27.41 14.05 1.89
CA PHE A 1003 28.81 13.75 1.61
C PHE A 1003 29.03 13.29 0.16
N LYS A 1004 28.04 12.63 -0.47
CA LYS A 1004 28.16 12.28 -1.90
C LYS A 1004 28.23 13.50 -2.80
N VAL A 1005 27.47 14.56 -2.49
CA VAL A 1005 27.53 15.82 -3.24
C VAL A 1005 28.90 16.48 -3.06
N ARG A 1006 29.43 16.52 -1.83
CA ARG A 1006 30.78 17.02 -1.53
C ARG A 1006 31.86 16.25 -2.30
N ILE A 1007 31.78 14.91 -2.33
CA ILE A 1007 32.70 14.04 -3.09
C ILE A 1007 32.72 14.43 -4.57
N LYS A 1008 31.55 14.52 -5.23
CA LYS A 1008 31.50 14.89 -6.66
C LYS A 1008 31.97 16.32 -6.91
N SER A 1009 31.73 17.22 -5.96
CA SER A 1009 32.24 18.59 -6.06
C SER A 1009 33.77 18.64 -5.96
N ALA A 1010 34.38 17.92 -5.03
CA ALA A 1010 35.84 17.78 -4.92
C ALA A 1010 36.45 17.13 -6.18
N MET A 1011 35.79 16.08 -6.69
CA MET A 1011 36.22 15.42 -7.93
C MET A 1011 36.16 16.36 -9.14
N ALA A 1012 35.14 17.21 -9.25
CA ALA A 1012 35.08 18.21 -10.32
C ALA A 1012 36.22 19.23 -10.22
N LEU A 1013 36.57 19.67 -9.01
CA LEU A 1013 37.68 20.59 -8.77
C LEU A 1013 39.05 20.00 -9.11
N SER A 1014 39.18 18.68 -9.26
CA SER A 1014 40.44 17.99 -9.58
C SER A 1014 40.54 17.51 -11.03
N ILE A 1015 39.69 18.00 -11.94
CA ILE A 1015 39.68 17.59 -13.35
C ILE A 1015 40.63 18.39 -14.26
N PRO A 1016 40.69 19.74 -14.18
CA PRO A 1016 41.54 20.52 -15.07
C PRO A 1016 43.01 20.11 -14.95
N ARG A 1017 43.65 19.79 -16.09
CA ARG A 1017 45.01 19.22 -16.14
C ARG A 1017 46.14 20.25 -16.23
N LYS A 1018 45.81 21.53 -16.38
CA LYS A 1018 46.77 22.63 -16.52
C LYS A 1018 46.47 23.72 -15.51
N ARG A 1019 47.51 24.39 -15.02
CA ARG A 1019 47.37 25.45 -14.01
C ARG A 1019 46.57 26.64 -14.51
N GLU A 1020 46.71 26.98 -15.79
CA GLU A 1020 46.03 28.11 -16.43
C GLU A 1020 44.50 27.94 -16.39
N CYS A 1021 44.00 26.69 -16.42
CA CYS A 1021 42.57 26.39 -16.40
C CYS A 1021 41.88 26.73 -15.07
N TYR A 1022 42.63 26.98 -13.99
CA TYR A 1022 42.10 27.43 -12.71
C TYR A 1022 42.01 28.96 -12.58
N GLY A 1023 42.47 29.71 -13.59
CA GLY A 1023 42.44 31.17 -13.61
C GLY A 1023 43.51 31.80 -12.74
N SER A 1024 43.16 32.94 -12.11
CA SER A 1024 44.08 33.78 -11.33
C SER A 1024 44.66 33.05 -10.10
N ASN A 1025 45.73 33.62 -9.53
CA ASN A 1025 46.34 33.10 -8.30
C ASN A 1025 45.35 33.15 -7.12
N GLU A 1026 44.53 34.19 -7.03
CA GLU A 1026 43.46 34.27 -6.02
C GLU A 1026 42.44 33.15 -6.17
N GLN A 1027 41.97 32.88 -7.40
CA GLN A 1027 40.98 31.82 -7.63
C GLN A 1027 41.54 30.44 -7.28
N PHE A 1028 42.80 30.17 -7.66
CA PHE A 1028 43.47 28.91 -7.30
C PHE A 1028 43.65 28.78 -5.79
N GLY A 1029 44.09 29.85 -5.12
CA GLY A 1029 44.24 29.90 -3.66
C GLY A 1029 42.91 29.69 -2.92
N GLN A 1030 41.80 30.22 -3.44
CA GLN A 1030 40.46 29.99 -2.89
C GLN A 1030 40.03 28.52 -2.98
N ILE A 1031 40.27 27.87 -4.13
CA ILE A 1031 39.94 26.44 -4.31
C ILE A 1031 40.78 25.59 -3.35
N TRP A 1032 42.08 25.88 -3.25
CA TRP A 1032 43.00 25.22 -2.32
C TRP A 1032 42.49 25.34 -0.87
N SER A 1033 42.20 26.56 -0.43
CA SER A 1033 41.73 26.83 0.94
C SER A 1033 40.41 26.14 1.23
N ALA A 1034 39.47 26.15 0.27
CA ALA A 1034 38.17 25.50 0.41
C ALA A 1034 38.28 23.98 0.55
N LEU A 1035 39.21 23.33 -0.19
CA LEU A 1035 39.46 21.90 -0.05
C LEU A 1035 40.10 21.55 1.30
N VAL A 1036 41.03 22.37 1.79
CA VAL A 1036 41.64 22.17 3.13
C VAL A 1036 40.59 22.31 4.23
N GLU A 1037 39.77 23.36 4.19
CA GLU A 1037 38.68 23.56 5.15
C GLU A 1037 37.64 22.43 5.08
N ALA A 1038 37.29 21.98 3.87
CA ALA A 1038 36.40 20.85 3.68
C ALA A 1038 36.96 19.54 4.27
N LEU A 1039 38.28 19.34 4.18
CA LEU A 1039 38.96 18.17 4.74
C LEU A 1039 38.89 18.17 6.27
N GLN A 1040 39.07 19.33 6.91
CA GLN A 1040 38.91 19.48 8.36
C GLN A 1040 37.48 19.18 8.82
N LYS A 1041 36.48 19.67 8.07
CA LYS A 1041 35.05 19.44 8.32
C LYS A 1041 34.54 18.11 7.75
N SER A 1042 35.42 17.15 7.45
CA SER A 1042 35.01 15.87 6.85
C SER A 1042 34.39 14.91 7.87
N GLU A 1043 34.56 15.19 9.16
CA GLU A 1043 34.00 14.40 10.27
C GLU A 1043 32.78 15.07 10.93
N ASP A 1044 32.51 16.34 10.59
CA ASP A 1044 31.39 17.12 11.11
C ASP A 1044 30.09 16.73 10.38
N THR A 1045 29.36 15.74 10.91
CA THR A 1045 28.00 15.40 10.44
C THR A 1045 27.05 15.08 11.59
N GLU A 1046 25.84 15.65 11.51
CA GLU A 1046 24.73 15.33 12.41
C GLU A 1046 23.95 14.07 11.96
N ASP A 1047 24.08 13.65 10.70
CA ASP A 1047 23.42 12.44 10.17
C ASP A 1047 24.38 11.25 10.21
N PHE A 1048 24.12 10.32 11.13
CA PHE A 1048 24.89 9.09 11.30
C PHE A 1048 24.96 8.26 10.01
N LEU A 1049 23.95 8.31 9.13
CA LEU A 1049 23.98 7.57 7.87
C LEU A 1049 24.99 8.12 6.85
N GLU A 1050 25.36 9.40 6.95
CA GLU A 1050 26.37 10.01 6.07
C GLU A 1050 27.80 9.65 6.50
N PHE A 1051 27.99 9.24 7.77
CA PHE A 1051 29.31 8.91 8.31
C PHE A 1051 30.02 7.81 7.52
N LYS A 1052 29.28 6.87 6.92
CA LYS A 1052 29.84 5.81 6.05
C LYS A 1052 30.54 6.35 4.80
N TYR A 1053 30.28 7.58 4.39
CA TYR A 1053 30.92 8.22 3.24
C TYR A 1053 32.08 9.17 3.64
N SER A 1054 32.35 9.32 4.94
CA SER A 1054 33.40 10.23 5.44
C SER A 1054 34.80 9.84 4.95
N ALA A 1055 35.11 8.53 4.92
CA ALA A 1055 36.37 8.01 4.41
C ALA A 1055 36.54 8.33 2.92
N SER A 1056 35.53 8.03 2.10
CA SER A 1056 35.56 8.32 0.66
C SER A 1056 35.68 9.83 0.37
N LEU A 1057 35.03 10.68 1.18
CA LEU A 1057 35.17 12.14 1.09
C LEU A 1057 36.60 12.60 1.36
N ARG A 1058 37.22 12.13 2.45
CA ARG A 1058 38.63 12.45 2.77
C ARG A 1058 39.56 12.01 1.64
N THR A 1059 39.40 10.79 1.15
CA THR A 1059 40.17 10.23 0.04
C THR A 1059 40.09 11.14 -1.19
N GLN A 1060 38.87 11.53 -1.60
CA GLN A 1060 38.68 12.37 -2.78
C GLN A 1060 39.25 13.78 -2.60
N ILE A 1061 39.13 14.38 -1.41
CA ILE A 1061 39.70 15.70 -1.14
C ILE A 1061 41.23 15.64 -1.12
N CYS A 1062 41.83 14.62 -0.52
CA CYS A 1062 43.29 14.41 -0.57
C CYS A 1062 43.79 14.27 -2.01
N GLN A 1063 43.08 13.51 -2.85
CA GLN A 1063 43.38 13.42 -4.29
C GLN A 1063 43.32 14.78 -4.99
N ALA A 1064 42.29 15.59 -4.69
CA ALA A 1064 42.15 16.92 -5.25
C ALA A 1064 43.29 17.87 -4.82
N LEU A 1065 43.68 17.83 -3.54
CA LEU A 1065 44.80 18.62 -3.03
C LEU A 1065 46.13 18.22 -3.69
N LEU A 1066 46.43 16.91 -3.78
CA LEU A 1066 47.65 16.44 -4.45
C LEU A 1066 47.68 16.80 -5.94
N HIS A 1067 46.51 16.73 -6.61
CA HIS A 1067 46.37 17.18 -8.00
C HIS A 1067 46.70 18.67 -8.16
N LEU A 1068 46.18 19.53 -7.29
CA LEU A 1068 46.50 20.97 -7.32
C LEU A 1068 47.98 21.22 -7.05
N LEU A 1069 48.59 20.50 -6.10
CA LEU A 1069 50.03 20.62 -5.83
C LEU A 1069 50.88 20.24 -7.03
N GLY A 1070 50.52 19.19 -7.76
CA GLY A 1070 51.19 18.78 -9.00
C GLY A 1070 51.06 19.80 -10.15
N LEU A 1071 50.22 20.82 -10.02
CA LEU A 1071 50.02 21.89 -11.00
C LEU A 1071 50.46 23.27 -10.52
N ALA A 1072 50.78 23.43 -9.24
CA ALA A 1072 51.08 24.74 -8.64
C ALA A 1072 52.24 25.46 -9.36
N LYS A 1073 52.20 26.80 -9.40
CA LYS A 1073 53.31 27.66 -9.84
C LYS A 1073 53.98 28.33 -8.65
N SER A 1074 55.13 28.96 -8.89
CA SER A 1074 55.87 29.72 -7.85
C SER A 1074 55.02 30.79 -7.16
N THR A 1075 54.05 31.37 -7.87
CA THR A 1075 53.13 32.37 -7.33
C THR A 1075 52.05 31.82 -6.40
N ASP A 1076 51.80 30.51 -6.42
CA ASP A 1076 50.78 29.85 -5.58
C ASP A 1076 51.37 29.39 -4.24
N LEU A 1077 52.69 29.20 -4.18
CA LEU A 1077 53.40 28.69 -3.01
C LEU A 1077 53.16 29.50 -1.71
N PRO A 1078 53.04 30.85 -1.72
CA PRO A 1078 52.77 31.59 -0.48
C PRO A 1078 51.49 31.16 0.23
N VAL A 1079 50.39 30.96 -0.51
CA VAL A 1079 49.08 30.55 0.04
C VAL A 1079 49.12 29.08 0.51
N ILE A 1080 49.77 28.22 -0.29
CA ILE A 1080 49.96 26.81 0.08
C ILE A 1080 50.76 26.71 1.37
N TRP A 1081 51.84 27.49 1.49
CA TRP A 1081 52.70 27.50 2.65
C TRP A 1081 52.00 28.01 3.91
N GLU A 1082 51.28 29.12 3.81
CA GLU A 1082 50.46 29.65 4.90
C GLU A 1082 49.48 28.57 5.42
N THR A 1083 48.84 27.85 4.51
CA THR A 1083 47.91 26.77 4.86
C THR A 1083 48.61 25.58 5.53
N ILE A 1084 49.79 25.16 5.03
CA ILE A 1084 50.58 24.06 5.62
C ILE A 1084 51.08 24.46 7.00
N ARG A 1085 51.48 25.71 7.22
CA ARG A 1085 51.91 26.21 8.52
C ARG A 1085 50.77 26.20 9.54
N ASP A 1086 49.58 26.63 9.11
CA ASP A 1086 48.44 26.82 10.03
C ASP A 1086 47.68 25.49 10.29
N HIS A 1087 47.75 24.53 9.35
CA HIS A 1087 46.96 23.29 9.38
C HIS A 1087 47.77 22.01 9.12
N GLY A 1088 49.10 22.08 9.14
CA GLY A 1088 49.99 20.99 8.76
C GLY A 1088 49.78 19.68 9.52
N ASP A 1089 49.63 19.71 10.84
CA ASP A 1089 49.48 18.46 11.60
C ASP A 1089 48.19 17.68 11.24
N ALA A 1090 47.09 18.40 11.01
CA ALA A 1090 45.84 17.80 10.55
C ALA A 1090 45.99 17.24 9.12
N LEU A 1091 46.56 18.02 8.20
CA LEU A 1091 46.81 17.59 6.81
C LEU A 1091 47.70 16.34 6.76
N ARG A 1092 48.76 16.30 7.57
CA ARG A 1092 49.67 15.14 7.68
C ARG A 1092 48.89 13.89 8.04
N SER A 1093 48.01 13.97 9.04
CA SER A 1093 47.21 12.82 9.50
C SER A 1093 46.27 12.29 8.41
N TYR A 1094 45.61 13.17 7.66
CA TYR A 1094 44.69 12.79 6.60
C TYR A 1094 45.40 12.21 5.37
N VAL A 1095 46.55 12.77 4.98
CA VAL A 1095 47.36 12.23 3.88
C VAL A 1095 47.94 10.86 4.25
N LEU A 1096 48.42 10.68 5.48
CA LEU A 1096 48.83 9.36 5.97
C LEU A 1096 47.70 8.34 5.95
N GLN A 1097 46.48 8.75 6.35
CA GLN A 1097 45.30 7.89 6.28
C GLN A 1097 44.92 7.55 4.83
N TYR A 1098 45.02 8.50 3.91
CA TYR A 1098 44.82 8.31 2.47
C TYR A 1098 45.81 7.30 1.86
N LEU A 1099 47.06 7.31 2.31
CA LEU A 1099 48.07 6.34 1.88
C LEU A 1099 47.88 4.95 2.52
N LYS A 1100 47.17 4.86 3.66
CA LYS A 1100 46.91 3.60 4.39
C LYS A 1100 45.56 2.96 4.07
N SER A 1101 44.58 3.71 3.55
CA SER A 1101 43.26 3.15 3.28
C SER A 1101 43.31 2.18 2.11
N GLY A 1102 43.21 0.88 2.42
CA GLY A 1102 43.13 -0.20 1.44
C GLY A 1102 41.98 0.01 0.44
N ALA A 1103 42.10 -0.63 -0.73
CA ALA A 1103 41.25 -0.43 -1.91
C ALA A 1103 39.74 -0.49 -1.60
N GLU A 1104 39.13 0.66 -1.31
CA GLU A 1104 37.69 0.84 -1.41
C GLU A 1104 37.32 1.15 -2.88
N GLU A 1105 36.31 0.45 -3.39
CA GLU A 1105 35.79 0.64 -4.73
C GLU A 1105 35.27 2.07 -4.93
N ASN A 1106 35.91 2.83 -5.82
CA ASN A 1106 35.32 4.05 -6.35
C ASN A 1106 34.12 3.69 -7.25
N GLU A 1107 33.04 4.50 -7.24
CA GLU A 1107 31.85 4.34 -8.11
C GLU A 1107 32.17 4.28 -9.63
N ALA A 1108 33.41 4.55 -10.04
CA ALA A 1108 33.89 4.45 -11.43
C ALA A 1108 34.63 3.13 -11.76
N GLY A 1109 34.62 2.13 -10.87
CA GLY A 1109 35.25 0.82 -11.09
C GLY A 1109 36.78 0.85 -11.20
N THR A 1110 37.42 1.98 -10.89
CA THR A 1110 38.88 2.14 -10.97
C THR A 1110 39.50 1.81 -9.61
N HIS A 1111 40.04 0.60 -9.47
CA HIS A 1111 40.89 0.21 -8.35
C HIS A 1111 42.12 1.13 -8.31
N THR A 1112 42.14 2.09 -7.40
CA THR A 1112 43.35 2.91 -7.20
C THR A 1112 44.22 2.21 -6.19
N ASP A 1113 45.18 1.43 -6.70
CA ASP A 1113 46.17 0.71 -5.91
C ASP A 1113 46.99 1.67 -5.02
N THR A 1114 47.44 1.19 -3.87
CA THR A 1114 48.28 1.93 -2.92
C THR A 1114 49.52 2.50 -3.63
N TYR A 1115 50.05 1.75 -4.58
CA TYR A 1115 51.16 2.16 -5.46
C TYR A 1115 50.85 3.41 -6.31
N GLU A 1116 49.66 3.49 -6.91
CA GLU A 1116 49.27 4.67 -7.71
C GLU A 1116 49.09 5.91 -6.81
N ARG A 1117 48.64 5.74 -5.57
CA ARG A 1117 48.52 6.85 -4.61
C ARG A 1117 49.88 7.42 -4.19
N GLU A 1118 50.84 6.54 -3.91
CA GLU A 1118 52.22 6.95 -3.65
C GLU A 1118 52.86 7.63 -4.86
N LYS A 1119 52.63 7.12 -6.06
CA LYS A 1119 53.13 7.70 -7.31
C LYS A 1119 52.59 9.11 -7.54
N VAL A 1120 51.32 9.36 -7.27
CA VAL A 1120 50.73 10.71 -7.33
C VAL A 1120 51.40 11.65 -6.32
N LEU A 1121 51.64 11.18 -5.08
CA LEU A 1121 52.34 11.96 -4.06
C LEU A 1121 53.79 12.27 -4.44
N ARG A 1122 54.55 11.29 -4.95
CA ARG A 1122 55.93 11.48 -5.44
C ARG A 1122 55.97 12.48 -6.59
N GLY A 1123 55.04 12.39 -7.54
CA GLY A 1123 54.93 13.36 -8.63
C GLY A 1123 54.71 14.79 -8.13
N ALA A 1124 53.87 14.99 -7.10
CA ALA A 1124 53.67 16.30 -6.48
C ALA A 1124 54.95 16.81 -5.77
N ILE A 1125 55.69 15.94 -5.08
CA ILE A 1125 56.96 16.27 -4.43
C ILE A 1125 57.99 16.73 -5.47
N GLU A 1126 58.17 15.97 -6.55
CA GLU A 1126 59.12 16.27 -7.62
C GLU A 1126 58.83 17.62 -8.28
N HIS A 1127 57.55 17.89 -8.58
CA HIS A 1127 57.10 19.15 -9.17
C HIS A 1127 57.39 20.34 -8.26
N LEU A 1128 56.98 20.27 -6.98
CA LEU A 1128 57.22 21.33 -6.00
C LEU A 1128 58.72 21.55 -5.75
N GLY A 1129 59.49 20.47 -5.62
CA GLY A 1129 60.94 20.53 -5.45
C GLY A 1129 61.65 21.17 -6.64
N GLY A 1130 61.13 20.99 -7.86
CA GLY A 1130 61.61 21.69 -9.06
C GLY A 1130 61.40 23.21 -8.97
N ILE A 1131 60.22 23.65 -8.54
CA ILE A 1131 59.89 25.08 -8.40
C ILE A 1131 60.70 25.74 -7.27
N GLU A 1132 60.82 25.08 -6.13
CA GLU A 1132 61.55 25.59 -4.97
C GLU A 1132 63.06 25.72 -5.22
N LYS A 1133 63.64 24.81 -6.03
CA LYS A 1133 65.03 24.90 -6.50
C LYS A 1133 65.25 26.14 -7.39
N GLN A 1134 64.28 26.48 -8.24
CA GLN A 1134 64.35 27.67 -9.11
C GLN A 1134 64.23 28.99 -8.33
N LEU A 1135 63.55 29.00 -7.18
CA LEU A 1135 63.41 30.17 -6.30
C LEU A 1135 64.66 30.47 -5.44
N GLY A 1136 65.74 29.68 -5.59
CA GLY A 1136 67.07 30.04 -5.10
C GLY A 1136 67.20 30.10 -3.58
N GLY A 1137 66.68 29.10 -2.85
CA GLY A 1137 66.99 28.89 -1.42
C GLY A 1137 66.56 29.99 -0.44
N LYS A 1138 65.86 31.05 -0.89
CA LYS A 1138 65.35 32.12 -0.05
C LYS A 1138 64.02 31.78 0.66
N ALA A 1139 63.35 30.70 0.26
CA ALA A 1139 62.25 30.12 1.01
C ALA A 1139 62.82 29.31 2.18
N ARG A 1140 62.70 29.85 3.40
CA ARG A 1140 63.17 29.21 4.64
C ARG A 1140 62.41 27.92 4.97
N GLU A 1141 61.31 27.67 4.27
CA GLU A 1141 60.33 26.63 4.54
C GLU A 1141 59.82 26.03 3.20
N ARG A 1142 59.86 24.71 3.06
CA ARG A 1142 59.65 23.98 1.79
C ARG A 1142 58.46 23.03 1.89
N ALA A 1143 57.47 23.20 1.02
CA ALA A 1143 56.30 22.32 0.93
C ALA A 1143 56.69 20.91 0.44
N SER A 1144 57.72 20.81 -0.40
CA SER A 1144 58.28 19.52 -0.83
C SER A 1144 58.81 18.70 0.34
N VAL A 1145 59.59 19.33 1.24
CA VAL A 1145 60.16 18.69 2.44
C VAL A 1145 59.08 18.20 3.39
N TYR A 1146 58.01 19.00 3.58
CA TYR A 1146 56.87 18.58 4.40
C TYR A 1146 56.20 17.30 3.86
N LEU A 1147 56.01 17.18 2.54
CA LEU A 1147 55.45 15.97 1.92
C LEU A 1147 56.43 14.80 1.91
N GLU A 1148 57.74 15.05 1.77
CA GLU A 1148 58.80 14.03 1.92
C GLU A 1148 58.78 13.42 3.33
N GLU A 1149 58.60 14.23 4.38
CA GLU A 1149 58.41 13.74 5.74
C GLU A 1149 57.14 12.88 5.87
N VAL A 1150 56.03 13.28 5.25
CA VAL A 1150 54.79 12.48 5.26
C VAL A 1150 55.01 11.13 4.60
N LEU A 1151 55.69 11.09 3.46
CA LEU A 1151 56.01 9.85 2.73
C LEU A 1151 56.96 8.95 3.52
N ALA A 1152 57.99 9.51 4.16
CA ALA A 1152 58.92 8.75 5.02
C ALA A 1152 58.23 8.16 6.26
N ASN A 1153 57.30 8.91 6.86
CA ASN A 1153 56.46 8.43 7.97
C ASN A 1153 55.50 7.30 7.54
N HIS A 1154 55.05 7.28 6.29
CA HIS A 1154 54.28 6.17 5.75
C HIS A 1154 55.16 4.93 5.55
N ALA A 1155 56.29 5.06 4.83
CA ALA A 1155 57.22 3.96 4.55
C ALA A 1155 57.74 3.26 5.82
N SER A 1156 58.13 4.04 6.84
CA SER A 1156 58.56 3.48 8.13
C SER A 1156 57.43 2.77 8.88
N ALA A 1157 56.18 3.22 8.73
CA ALA A 1157 55.03 2.55 9.33
C ALA A 1157 54.65 1.26 8.58
N THR A 1158 54.85 1.17 7.26
CA THR A 1158 54.63 -0.05 6.48
C THR A 1158 55.70 -1.11 6.77
N GLU A 1159 56.98 -0.72 6.84
CA GLU A 1159 58.10 -1.61 7.20
C GLU A 1159 57.94 -2.22 8.60
N LEU A 1160 57.36 -1.49 9.56
CA LEU A 1160 57.03 -1.96 10.92
C LEU A 1160 55.83 -2.92 11.00
N THR A 1161 54.99 -2.97 9.96
CA THR A 1161 53.85 -3.91 9.86
C THR A 1161 54.16 -5.16 9.04
N GLU A 1162 55.19 -5.12 8.17
CA GLU A 1162 55.69 -6.27 7.40
C GLU A 1162 56.76 -7.09 8.16
N ALA A 1163 57.41 -6.50 9.15
CA ALA A 1163 58.27 -7.17 10.14
C ALA A 1163 57.48 -7.72 11.33
#